data_AF-A0A813GK56-F1
#
_entry.id   AF-A0A813GK56-F1
#
_cell.length_a   1.000
_cell.length_b   1.000
_cell.length_c   1.000
_cell.angle_alpha   90.00
_cell.angle_beta   90.00
_cell.angle_gamma   90.00
#
_symmetry.space_group_name_H-M   'P 1'
#
loop_
_entity.id
_entity.type
_entity.pdbx_description
1 polymer ?
#
loop_
_entity_poly.entity_id
_entity_poly.type
_entity_poly.pdbx_seq_one_letter_code
_entity_poly.pdbx_strand_id
1 'polypeptide(L)'
;MARGISAIIFLLAFCLAGINGLLEAKWSSDSSGECDSVGLLQNPARKASAVRLNLLSADSSQNAMLPSVANSNGTTEIEEQRNVTTGATNANGTTKIGEPVTPGALSGNGTSDSTKRIRRDKRAEANKRLSARGYVLGYSADFWMVLSLVVFAGLFSVVASTLMTATATKWRFEHVPFKLPAEQPTFPRGFMERVPFGRMRVDHARFAEISFRKAAVCACLALTYFSAELHFFNEYGFSMQGAAFVVALSVDADLGSTVSACWHNFYGVLLPTLHVMFMYGNFPNGVEEAYDVAWHFGVIDFFVFCGIFLIFNFEAGTRMFALSFQVGYTFAFMNPNSLDIYSAGLQNLDMKAGDVGPLVGAIIGYLIALLTIGPSLHGNIVSGLAHSQEVAIELAWQEGCLWTGIVKYYMGSEKTIEVDILVEQAAQAREQTASLHEHLDNTWWECFDGGRTGRIRAHLMEFHERMTYMNDWLTGLGAAMQGEDFGEQHDALMAKVSAPMLRLSSCTAELLYRCARLAIAGYSADSDLHLADVQELKAGMAEVKEAQKAFKVAFEEGRKAVYQSDLLAEDSIEEHFFAFAISSYADYVEKLAEVYLSGEKVPAPVCLGQAAIDGLRSMCAVSEDLGYTVRCCVAFFSSAAIGYMGVPGLMPAYSAGAAATAALLIPVSGNSGSAIVSNMNRFLGIAGGSVLGSVLHAIAVPCAPWAPVSGFVITFIYLGTSFFAKFKSPNYGFVGTLSAIFALKELFQTCGTATPAFETSDYQNLQTQMIAIFFATAADVFIGNQSAGHLACNSYASVIRTILASLESAFDSERPIDTDRRGFRNKITSQYDHAQLMGHEATIEPRIHRLPWQASFYDKLVSQTRQDTVNAGLLRFALVECERNPQMKPLLQAIISSPAAKASVEETVARGLLSAELAVAILRKDSISALKAPLSVCKALTNELPSPLDAELEVAMKDILAEVNKGIAQAKVSATKASEDGHCLAGTCIFVVKCLTKSISQSEAWCYASPEMK
;
A
#
# COMPACT_ATOMS: atom_id res chain seq x y z
N MET A 1 18.56 17.81 -37.18
CA MET A 1 17.17 17.44 -37.53
C MET A 1 17.09 16.19 -38.39
N ALA A 2 17.53 16.19 -39.65
CA ALA A 2 17.44 15.00 -40.53
C ALA A 2 18.07 13.73 -39.92
N ARG A 3 19.25 13.83 -39.29
CA ARG A 3 19.89 12.68 -38.58
C ARG A 3 19.13 12.20 -37.35
N GLY A 4 18.43 13.10 -36.64
CA GLY A 4 17.61 12.76 -35.47
C GLY A 4 16.28 12.13 -35.86
N ILE A 5 15.62 12.68 -36.90
CA ILE A 5 14.42 12.08 -37.51
C ILE A 5 14.76 10.71 -38.11
N SER A 6 15.92 10.56 -38.77
CA SER A 6 16.37 9.26 -39.27
C SER A 6 16.63 8.26 -38.14
N ALA A 7 17.16 8.68 -37.00
CA ALA A 7 17.36 7.82 -35.83
C ALA A 7 16.03 7.38 -35.19
N ILE A 8 15.05 8.29 -35.09
CA ILE A 8 13.70 7.99 -34.58
C ILE A 8 12.93 7.07 -35.54
N ILE A 9 12.99 7.33 -36.86
CA ILE A 9 12.39 6.47 -37.87
C ILE A 9 13.07 5.09 -37.87
N PHE A 10 14.39 5.03 -37.67
CA PHE A 10 15.11 3.76 -37.57
C PHE A 10 14.73 2.99 -36.30
N LEU A 11 14.58 3.67 -35.15
CA LEU A 11 14.06 3.09 -33.90
C LEU A 11 12.62 2.59 -34.05
N LEU A 12 11.74 3.37 -34.68
CA LEU A 12 10.35 2.98 -34.96
C LEU A 12 10.27 1.81 -35.94
N ALA A 13 11.08 1.81 -37.00
CA ALA A 13 11.16 0.71 -37.96
C ALA A 13 11.72 -0.58 -37.31
N PHE A 14 12.71 -0.45 -36.42
CA PHE A 14 13.26 -1.58 -35.66
C PHE A 14 12.23 -2.16 -34.69
N CYS A 15 11.45 -1.30 -34.00
CA CYS A 15 10.36 -1.74 -33.14
C CYS A 15 9.22 -2.39 -33.94
N LEU A 16 8.82 -1.81 -35.07
CA LEU A 16 7.80 -2.38 -35.96
C LEU A 16 8.25 -3.70 -36.58
N ALA A 17 9.53 -3.85 -36.94
CA ALA A 17 10.10 -5.11 -37.41
C ALA A 17 10.12 -6.18 -36.30
N GLY A 18 10.42 -5.79 -35.04
CA GLY A 18 10.29 -6.67 -33.88
C GLY A 18 8.86 -7.10 -33.61
N ILE A 19 7.88 -6.19 -33.77
CA ILE A 19 6.45 -6.48 -33.65
C ILE A 19 5.97 -7.41 -34.78
N ASN A 20 6.38 -7.18 -36.03
CA ASN A 20 6.03 -8.04 -37.16
C ASN A 20 6.64 -9.45 -37.02
N GLY A 21 7.90 -9.55 -36.57
CA GLY A 21 8.53 -10.85 -36.28
C GLY A 21 7.82 -11.62 -35.17
N LEU A 22 7.25 -10.93 -34.17
CA LEU A 22 6.43 -11.53 -33.12
C LEU A 22 5.03 -11.93 -33.61
N LEU A 23 4.42 -11.15 -34.50
CA LEU A 23 3.13 -11.48 -35.11
C LEU A 23 3.25 -12.67 -36.07
N GLU A 24 4.32 -12.76 -36.86
CA GLU A 24 4.60 -13.90 -37.73
C GLU A 24 4.95 -15.17 -36.93
N ALA A 25 5.70 -15.05 -35.82
CA ALA A 25 5.98 -16.16 -34.92
C ALA A 25 4.71 -16.69 -34.22
N LYS A 26 3.75 -15.81 -33.93
CA LYS A 26 2.44 -16.18 -33.36
C LYS A 26 1.47 -16.75 -34.39
N TRP A 27 1.54 -16.30 -35.64
CA TRP A 27 0.67 -16.81 -36.71
C TRP A 27 1.15 -18.16 -37.27
N SER A 28 2.46 -18.43 -37.21
CA SER A 28 3.04 -19.72 -37.54
C SER A 28 2.71 -20.84 -36.54
N SER A 29 2.30 -20.54 -35.30
CA SER A 29 1.94 -21.57 -34.31
C SER A 29 0.47 -21.98 -34.36
N ASP A 30 -0.40 -21.19 -34.99
CA ASP A 30 -1.86 -21.38 -34.95
C ASP A 30 -2.44 -22.03 -36.23
N SER A 31 -1.61 -22.39 -37.23
CA SER A 31 -2.10 -22.83 -38.56
C SER A 31 -2.03 -24.34 -38.83
N SER A 32 -1.95 -25.22 -37.84
CA SER A 32 -1.95 -26.69 -38.05
C SER A 32 -2.92 -27.45 -37.16
N GLY A 33 -4.18 -27.01 -37.10
CA GLY A 33 -5.26 -27.70 -36.40
C GLY A 33 -6.57 -27.67 -37.18
N GLU A 34 -6.60 -28.32 -38.34
CA GLU A 34 -7.85 -28.73 -39.00
C GLU A 34 -8.55 -29.80 -38.12
N CYS A 35 -9.78 -29.53 -37.69
CA CYS A 35 -10.69 -30.55 -37.20
C CYS A 35 -12.06 -30.33 -37.84
N ASP A 36 -12.31 -31.12 -38.88
CA ASP A 36 -13.61 -31.37 -39.48
C ASP A 36 -14.41 -32.38 -38.64
N SER A 37 -15.72 -32.11 -38.51
CA SER A 37 -16.84 -33.04 -38.19
C SER A 37 -16.89 -33.61 -36.75
N VAL A 38 -18.01 -33.83 -36.05
CA VAL A 38 -19.42 -34.20 -36.37
C VAL A 38 -20.35 -33.70 -35.23
N GLY A 39 -21.62 -33.40 -35.54
CA GLY A 39 -22.62 -32.83 -34.62
C GLY A 39 -23.52 -33.80 -33.82
N LEU A 40 -24.71 -33.27 -33.43
CA LEU A 40 -25.82 -33.82 -32.62
C LEU A 40 -25.63 -33.65 -31.09
N LEU A 41 -26.53 -33.06 -30.28
CA LEU A 41 -28.00 -32.99 -30.32
C LEU A 41 -28.55 -31.75 -29.57
N GLN A 42 -29.73 -31.32 -30.04
CA GLN A 42 -30.62 -30.32 -29.46
C GLN A 42 -31.18 -30.73 -28.08
N ASN A 43 -31.30 -29.79 -27.13
CA ASN A 43 -32.63 -29.36 -26.63
C ASN A 43 -32.54 -28.09 -25.74
N PRO A 44 -33.47 -27.13 -25.87
CA PRO A 44 -33.53 -25.90 -25.08
C PRO A 44 -34.63 -25.97 -24.01
N ALA A 45 -34.44 -25.35 -22.84
CA ALA A 45 -35.56 -24.83 -22.03
C ALA A 45 -35.14 -24.05 -20.78
N ARG A 46 -35.73 -22.85 -20.68
CA ARG A 46 -36.07 -22.07 -19.47
C ARG A 46 -34.95 -21.27 -18.81
N LYS A 47 -35.19 -20.04 -18.37
CA LYS A 47 -36.18 -18.98 -18.67
C LYS A 47 -35.67 -17.77 -17.87
N ALA A 48 -35.73 -16.60 -18.48
CA ALA A 48 -35.36 -15.33 -17.88
C ALA A 48 -36.15 -15.02 -16.59
N SER A 49 -35.49 -14.34 -15.65
CA SER A 49 -36.13 -13.46 -14.67
C SER A 49 -35.27 -12.22 -14.53
N ALA A 50 -35.57 -11.24 -15.37
CA ALA A 50 -35.07 -9.88 -15.22
C ALA A 50 -35.83 -9.22 -14.06
N VAL A 51 -35.13 -8.71 -13.06
CA VAL A 51 -35.69 -7.76 -12.09
C VAL A 51 -34.88 -6.46 -12.21
N ARG A 52 -35.57 -5.45 -12.74
CA ARG A 52 -35.18 -4.03 -12.70
C ARG A 52 -35.08 -3.59 -11.24
N LEU A 53 -33.97 -2.98 -10.87
CA LEU A 53 -33.89 -2.14 -9.67
C LEU A 53 -33.76 -0.68 -10.12
N ASN A 54 -34.86 0.05 -9.98
CA ASN A 54 -34.89 1.49 -10.09
C ASN A 54 -34.37 2.10 -8.78
N LEU A 55 -33.47 3.06 -8.95
CA LEU A 55 -33.21 4.15 -8.02
C LEU A 55 -34.53 4.84 -7.63
N LEU A 56 -34.73 5.09 -6.33
CA LEU A 56 -35.18 6.38 -5.79
C LEU A 56 -35.03 6.40 -4.26
N SER A 57 -34.45 7.51 -3.82
CA SER A 57 -34.28 8.02 -2.46
C SER A 57 -35.57 8.17 -1.65
N ALA A 58 -35.51 7.95 -0.33
CA ALA A 58 -36.18 8.78 0.67
C ALA A 58 -35.65 8.48 2.09
N ASP A 59 -35.21 9.54 2.77
CA ASP A 59 -34.94 9.62 4.20
C ASP A 59 -36.17 9.31 5.08
N SER A 60 -35.94 8.79 6.29
CA SER A 60 -36.52 9.34 7.54
C SER A 60 -35.99 8.65 8.81
N SER A 61 -35.15 9.40 9.54
CA SER A 61 -35.15 9.65 10.99
C SER A 61 -35.74 8.63 12.00
N GLN A 62 -34.97 8.32 13.05
CA GLN A 62 -35.25 8.71 14.46
C GLN A 62 -34.14 8.26 15.43
N ASN A 63 -33.45 9.22 16.07
CA ASN A 63 -33.47 9.38 17.53
C ASN A 63 -32.66 10.59 17.99
N ALA A 64 -33.36 11.51 18.65
CA ALA A 64 -32.86 12.68 19.33
C ALA A 64 -32.87 12.43 20.84
N MET A 65 -31.84 12.86 21.56
CA MET A 65 -31.94 13.27 22.97
C MET A 65 -30.74 14.16 23.33
N LEU A 66 -30.96 15.47 23.47
CA LEU A 66 -30.23 16.37 24.37
C LEU A 66 -31.15 17.59 24.65
N PRO A 67 -31.31 18.03 25.92
CA PRO A 67 -32.22 19.13 26.25
C PRO A 67 -31.52 20.49 26.23
N SER A 68 -32.33 21.50 25.91
CA SER A 68 -32.04 22.93 26.01
C SER A 68 -31.92 23.43 27.45
N VAL A 69 -31.03 24.40 27.72
CA VAL A 69 -31.26 25.45 28.72
C VAL A 69 -30.81 26.80 28.15
N ALA A 70 -31.67 27.79 28.34
CA ALA A 70 -31.63 29.13 27.78
C ALA A 70 -30.79 30.14 28.58
N ASN A 71 -30.33 31.16 27.86
CA ASN A 71 -30.09 32.56 28.21
C ASN A 71 -30.02 32.98 29.69
N SER A 72 -28.97 33.74 30.02
CA SER A 72 -29.13 35.01 30.73
C SER A 72 -28.04 36.02 30.33
N ASN A 73 -28.51 37.25 30.08
CA ASN A 73 -27.70 38.46 29.94
C ASN A 73 -27.04 38.82 31.27
N GLY A 74 -25.87 39.46 31.21
CA GLY A 74 -25.24 40.10 32.36
C GLY A 74 -24.03 40.95 31.98
N THR A 75 -24.28 42.20 31.61
CA THR A 75 -23.28 43.28 31.61
C THR A 75 -22.94 43.69 33.04
N THR A 76 -21.65 43.77 33.37
CA THR A 76 -21.11 44.72 34.37
C THR A 76 -19.63 44.98 34.08
N GLU A 77 -19.31 46.26 33.92
CA GLU A 77 -18.02 46.87 34.18
C GLU A 77 -17.49 46.51 35.58
N ILE A 78 -16.17 46.43 35.75
CA ILE A 78 -15.42 46.99 36.88
C ILE A 78 -13.94 47.06 36.48
N GLU A 79 -13.39 48.25 36.70
CA GLU A 79 -11.97 48.61 36.70
C GLU A 79 -11.12 47.76 37.66
N GLU A 80 -9.81 47.74 37.42
CA GLU A 80 -8.80 48.21 38.40
C GLU A 80 -7.49 47.38 38.38
N GLN A 81 -6.45 48.05 37.87
CA GLN A 81 -5.04 48.07 38.30
C GLN A 81 -4.25 46.76 38.53
N ARG A 82 -3.13 46.65 37.81
CA ARG A 82 -1.82 46.75 38.47
C ARG A 82 -0.71 47.25 37.55
N ASN A 83 -0.21 48.43 37.91
CA ASN A 83 1.07 49.00 37.49
C ASN A 83 2.25 48.19 38.05
N VAL A 84 3.30 48.01 37.24
CA VAL A 84 4.70 48.06 37.69
C VAL A 84 5.52 48.83 36.64
N THR A 85 5.72 50.11 36.90
CA THR A 85 6.86 50.95 36.48
C THR A 85 8.03 50.58 37.42
N THR A 86 9.34 50.69 37.17
CA THR A 86 10.19 51.65 36.43
C THR A 86 11.60 51.05 36.39
N GLY A 87 12.44 51.43 35.43
CA GLY A 87 13.88 51.19 35.50
C GLY A 87 14.64 51.79 34.32
N ALA A 88 14.76 53.11 34.29
CA ALA A 88 15.60 53.84 33.35
C ALA A 88 17.06 53.88 33.84
N THR A 89 18.02 53.65 32.94
CA THR A 89 19.36 54.25 33.03
C THR A 89 19.91 54.50 31.62
N ASN A 90 20.20 55.79 31.37
CA ASN A 90 20.96 56.31 30.25
C ASN A 90 22.41 55.81 30.27
N ALA A 91 22.99 55.55 29.10
CA ALA A 91 24.41 55.71 28.88
C ALA A 91 24.68 56.06 27.40
N ASN A 92 25.25 57.26 27.23
CA ASN A 92 25.77 57.81 25.98
C ASN A 92 26.84 56.91 25.35
N GLY A 93 26.76 56.73 24.03
CA GLY A 93 27.79 56.08 23.23
C GLY A 93 27.69 56.54 21.78
N THR A 94 28.27 57.69 21.49
CA THR A 94 28.43 58.26 20.15
C THR A 94 29.37 57.42 19.29
N THR A 95 28.86 56.83 18.21
CA THR A 95 29.66 56.41 17.05
C THR A 95 28.93 56.84 15.77
N LYS A 96 29.57 57.79 15.06
CA LYS A 96 29.21 58.25 13.71
C LYS A 96 29.20 57.07 12.73
N ILE A 97 28.06 56.76 12.13
CA ILE A 97 27.97 56.01 10.87
C ILE A 97 26.88 56.65 10.00
N GLY A 98 27.19 56.72 8.70
CA GLY A 98 26.53 57.43 7.60
C GLY A 98 25.03 57.64 7.63
N GLU A 99 24.64 58.81 7.14
CA GLU A 99 23.29 59.18 6.71
C GLU A 99 22.62 58.05 5.91
N PRO A 100 21.38 57.66 6.24
CA PRO A 100 20.57 56.87 5.32
C PRO A 100 20.11 57.79 4.19
N VAL A 101 20.65 57.57 3.00
CA VAL A 101 20.09 58.09 1.75
C VAL A 101 18.67 57.54 1.64
N THR A 102 17.68 58.42 1.85
CA THR A 102 16.29 58.19 1.48
C THR A 102 16.22 57.81 0.00
N PRO A 103 15.64 56.66 -0.39
CA PRO A 103 15.34 56.40 -1.79
C PRO A 103 14.26 57.39 -2.20
N GLY A 104 14.66 58.41 -2.95
CA GLY A 104 13.72 59.25 -3.69
C GLY A 104 12.86 58.36 -4.57
N ALA A 105 11.55 58.46 -4.39
CA ALA A 105 10.56 57.88 -5.27
C ALA A 105 10.67 58.49 -6.67
N LEU A 106 11.60 57.97 -7.47
CA LEU A 106 11.56 58.10 -8.92
C LEU A 106 10.47 57.16 -9.42
N SER A 107 9.26 57.70 -9.51
CA SER A 107 8.17 57.18 -10.35
C SER A 107 8.66 57.18 -11.81
N GLY A 108 9.40 56.13 -12.16
CA GLY A 108 9.86 55.87 -13.51
C GLY A 108 8.80 55.08 -14.27
N ASN A 109 7.89 55.77 -14.95
CA ASN A 109 6.99 55.17 -15.94
C ASN A 109 7.74 54.55 -17.16
N GLY A 110 9.08 54.60 -17.21
CA GLY A 110 9.88 54.11 -18.33
C GLY A 110 10.20 52.61 -18.34
N THR A 111 10.05 51.88 -17.23
CA THR A 111 10.43 50.45 -17.15
C THR A 111 9.35 49.50 -17.68
N SER A 112 8.07 49.90 -17.61
CA SER A 112 6.95 49.09 -18.12
C SER A 112 7.01 48.93 -19.64
N ASP A 113 7.29 50.02 -20.36
CA ASP A 113 7.38 50.02 -21.83
C ASP A 113 8.55 49.20 -22.35
N SER A 114 9.71 49.21 -21.67
CA SER A 114 10.85 48.38 -22.05
C SER A 114 10.58 46.89 -21.92
N THR A 115 9.91 46.46 -20.84
CA THR A 115 9.59 45.05 -20.62
C THR A 115 8.53 44.56 -21.61
N LYS A 116 7.49 45.37 -21.86
CA LYS A 116 6.48 45.10 -22.89
C LYS A 116 7.13 44.97 -24.28
N ARG A 117 8.11 45.81 -24.60
CA ARG A 117 8.86 45.74 -25.86
C ARG A 117 9.70 44.48 -25.96
N ILE A 118 10.49 44.15 -24.93
CA ILE A 118 11.31 42.92 -24.90
C ILE A 118 10.44 41.67 -25.07
N ARG A 119 9.27 41.63 -24.44
CA ARG A 119 8.31 40.52 -24.60
C ARG A 119 7.79 40.40 -26.02
N ARG A 120 7.34 41.51 -26.61
CA ARG A 120 6.89 41.53 -28.01
C ARG A 120 8.00 41.07 -28.95
N ASP A 121 9.24 41.51 -28.71
CA ASP A 121 10.40 41.13 -29.53
C ASP A 121 10.74 39.64 -29.37
N LYS A 122 10.82 39.13 -28.14
CA LYS A 122 11.04 37.69 -27.86
C LYS A 122 9.96 36.81 -28.48
N ARG A 123 8.69 37.24 -28.40
CA ARG A 123 7.56 36.50 -28.97
C ARG A 123 7.54 36.58 -30.49
N ALA A 124 7.82 37.73 -31.07
CA ALA A 124 7.96 37.88 -32.51
C ALA A 124 9.09 36.98 -33.03
N GLU A 125 10.19 36.88 -32.28
CA GLU A 125 11.27 35.95 -32.58
C GLU A 125 10.83 34.49 -32.47
N ALA A 126 10.11 34.10 -31.40
CA ALA A 126 9.55 32.75 -31.24
C ALA A 126 8.58 32.39 -32.38
N ASN A 127 7.64 33.28 -32.69
CA ASN A 127 6.69 33.12 -33.80
C ASN A 127 7.40 33.03 -35.15
N LYS A 128 8.45 33.84 -35.36
CA LYS A 128 9.29 33.77 -36.57
C LYS A 128 9.97 32.41 -36.68
N ARG A 129 10.53 31.90 -35.58
CA ARG A 129 11.13 30.55 -35.52
C ARG A 129 10.11 29.46 -35.81
N LEU A 130 8.90 29.55 -35.25
CA LEU A 130 7.80 28.62 -35.49
C LEU A 130 7.35 28.63 -36.95
N SER A 131 7.17 29.82 -37.54
CA SER A 131 6.79 29.97 -38.96
C SER A 131 7.83 29.35 -39.91
N ALA A 132 9.10 29.35 -39.52
CA ALA A 132 10.18 28.75 -40.30
C ALA A 132 10.21 27.21 -40.22
N ARG A 133 9.59 26.59 -39.21
CA ARG A 133 9.65 25.13 -38.96
C ARG A 133 8.61 24.31 -39.74
N GLY A 134 7.69 24.95 -40.45
CA GLY A 134 6.66 24.29 -41.25
C GLY A 134 5.54 23.67 -40.39
N TYR A 135 4.34 23.61 -40.96
CA TYR A 135 3.16 23.00 -40.34
C TYR A 135 2.81 21.71 -41.06
N VAL A 136 2.44 20.68 -40.31
CA VAL A 136 1.94 19.40 -40.82
C VAL A 136 0.53 19.23 -40.28
N LEU A 137 -0.46 19.14 -41.18
CA LEU A 137 -1.88 19.02 -40.83
C LEU A 137 -2.40 20.14 -39.88
N GLY A 138 -1.83 21.35 -39.98
CA GLY A 138 -2.22 22.49 -39.15
C GLY A 138 -1.57 22.53 -37.76
N TYR A 139 -0.64 21.62 -37.47
CA TYR A 139 0.14 21.62 -36.23
C TYR A 139 1.64 21.79 -36.51
N SER A 140 2.34 22.42 -35.57
CA SER A 140 3.81 22.54 -35.61
C SER A 140 4.51 21.18 -35.67
N ALA A 141 5.71 21.13 -36.25
CA ALA A 141 6.55 19.92 -36.24
C ALA A 141 6.88 19.45 -34.81
N ASP A 142 7.03 20.40 -33.87
CA ASP A 142 7.32 20.13 -32.47
C ASP A 142 6.14 19.43 -31.78
N PHE A 143 4.88 19.79 -32.09
CA PHE A 143 3.69 19.06 -31.61
C PHE A 143 3.72 17.59 -32.00
N TRP A 144 3.97 17.29 -33.27
CA TRP A 144 4.04 15.90 -33.75
C TRP A 144 5.18 15.13 -33.11
N MET A 145 6.30 15.78 -32.82
CA MET A 145 7.41 15.18 -32.10
C MET A 145 7.03 14.83 -30.66
N VAL A 146 6.41 15.75 -29.92
CA VAL A 146 5.94 15.49 -28.55
C VAL A 146 4.87 14.41 -28.52
N LEU A 147 3.89 14.46 -29.41
CA LEU A 147 2.87 13.43 -29.52
C LEU A 147 3.49 12.06 -29.82
N SER A 148 4.45 12.02 -30.75
CA SER A 148 5.18 10.78 -31.06
C SER A 148 5.95 10.25 -29.85
N LEU A 149 6.58 11.14 -29.07
CA LEU A 149 7.29 10.76 -27.83
C LEU A 149 6.32 10.23 -26.76
N VAL A 150 5.14 10.83 -26.59
CA VAL A 150 4.12 10.37 -25.66
C VAL A 150 3.60 8.99 -26.06
N VAL A 151 3.22 8.82 -27.33
CA VAL A 151 2.74 7.53 -27.86
C VAL A 151 3.85 6.48 -27.77
N PHE A 152 5.08 6.83 -28.13
CA PHE A 152 6.23 5.94 -28.02
C PHE A 152 6.49 5.53 -26.58
N ALA A 153 6.46 6.46 -25.62
CA ALA A 153 6.67 6.14 -24.20
C ALA A 153 5.61 5.18 -23.67
N GLY A 154 4.32 5.44 -23.96
CA GLY A 154 3.24 4.55 -23.54
C GLY A 154 3.36 3.15 -24.15
N LEU A 155 3.61 3.04 -25.46
CA LEU A 155 3.82 1.76 -26.13
C LEU A 155 5.09 1.06 -25.63
N PHE A 156 6.18 1.80 -25.48
CA PHE A 156 7.45 1.28 -24.99
C PHE A 156 7.30 0.72 -23.59
N SER A 157 6.58 1.37 -22.67
CA SER A 157 6.36 0.80 -21.34
C SER A 157 5.58 -0.49 -21.37
N VAL A 158 4.48 -0.56 -22.11
CA VAL A 158 3.68 -1.79 -22.19
C VAL A 158 4.49 -2.94 -22.80
N VAL A 159 5.21 -2.67 -23.90
CA VAL A 159 5.99 -3.68 -24.60
C VAL A 159 7.23 -4.08 -23.79
N ALA A 160 7.99 -3.10 -23.28
CA ALA A 160 9.22 -3.35 -22.53
C ALA A 160 8.92 -4.04 -21.20
N SER A 161 7.88 -3.62 -20.45
CA SER A 161 7.54 -4.28 -19.19
C SER A 161 7.11 -5.73 -19.43
N THR A 162 6.25 -5.97 -20.42
CA THR A 162 5.77 -7.32 -20.75
C THR A 162 6.92 -8.21 -21.21
N LEU A 163 7.80 -7.70 -22.06
CA LEU A 163 8.97 -8.45 -22.56
C LEU A 163 9.96 -8.74 -21.44
N MET A 164 10.31 -7.73 -20.63
CA MET A 164 11.22 -7.89 -19.49
C MET A 164 10.68 -8.92 -18.49
N THR A 165 9.38 -8.88 -18.21
CA THR A 165 8.71 -9.83 -17.31
C THR A 165 8.67 -11.24 -17.91
N ALA A 166 8.37 -11.38 -19.20
CA ALA A 166 8.42 -12.66 -19.88
C ALA A 166 9.83 -13.26 -19.88
N THR A 167 10.87 -12.43 -20.00
CA THR A 167 12.25 -12.89 -19.89
C THR A 167 12.62 -13.25 -18.44
N ALA A 168 12.22 -12.45 -17.45
CA ALA A 168 12.53 -12.73 -16.04
C ALA A 168 11.89 -14.05 -15.56
N THR A 169 10.65 -14.31 -15.96
CA THR A 169 9.89 -15.51 -15.57
C THR A 169 10.39 -16.78 -16.27
N LYS A 170 10.80 -16.71 -17.54
CA LYS A 170 11.25 -17.89 -18.30
C LYS A 170 12.54 -18.53 -17.75
N TRP A 171 13.52 -17.72 -17.37
CA TRP A 171 14.87 -18.20 -17.06
C TRP A 171 15.02 -18.87 -15.69
N ARG A 172 14.11 -18.63 -14.74
CA ARG A 172 14.33 -19.00 -13.33
C ARG A 172 13.80 -20.38 -12.92
N PHE A 173 12.79 -20.93 -13.60
CA PHE A 173 11.99 -22.02 -13.02
C PHE A 173 11.95 -23.33 -13.81
N GLU A 174 12.71 -23.48 -14.90
CA GLU A 174 12.72 -24.73 -15.68
C GLU A 174 13.35 -25.93 -14.92
N HIS A 175 14.03 -25.72 -13.78
CA HIS A 175 14.90 -26.74 -13.16
C HIS A 175 14.83 -26.77 -11.62
N VAL A 176 13.68 -26.55 -10.99
CA VAL A 176 13.59 -26.70 -9.52
C VAL A 176 13.22 -28.16 -9.19
N PRO A 177 14.19 -29.06 -8.88
CA PRO A 177 13.89 -30.44 -8.53
C PRO A 177 13.12 -30.51 -7.21
N PHE A 178 12.27 -31.52 -7.08
CA PHE A 178 11.50 -31.77 -5.86
C PHE A 178 11.90 -33.09 -5.19
N LYS A 179 12.25 -33.04 -3.90
CA LYS A 179 12.32 -34.21 -3.00
C LYS A 179 12.09 -33.78 -1.54
N LEU A 180 10.85 -33.79 -1.02
CA LEU A 180 10.62 -33.62 0.43
C LEU A 180 11.25 -34.80 1.23
N PRO A 181 11.84 -34.57 2.43
CA PRO A 181 12.16 -33.28 3.04
C PRO A 181 13.36 -32.65 2.32
N ALA A 182 13.12 -31.59 1.54
CA ALA A 182 14.05 -31.07 0.56
C ALA A 182 14.90 -29.94 1.17
N GLU A 183 16.12 -29.81 0.63
CA GLU A 183 16.88 -28.57 0.71
C GLU A 183 16.00 -27.38 0.31
N GLN A 184 16.10 -26.29 1.08
CA GLN A 184 15.41 -25.02 0.80
C GLN A 184 15.65 -24.62 -0.68
N PRO A 185 14.61 -24.19 -1.42
CA PRO A 185 14.79 -23.81 -2.81
C PRO A 185 15.78 -22.65 -2.92
N THR A 186 16.83 -22.83 -3.72
CA THR A 186 17.84 -21.79 -3.94
C THR A 186 17.58 -21.09 -5.27
N PHE A 187 17.46 -19.76 -5.23
CA PHE A 187 17.28 -18.94 -6.42
C PHE A 187 18.61 -18.34 -6.90
N PRO A 188 18.76 -18.07 -8.21
CA PRO A 188 19.98 -17.49 -8.76
C PRO A 188 20.22 -16.09 -8.19
N ARG A 189 21.37 -15.93 -7.54
CA ARG A 189 21.75 -14.72 -6.82
C ARG A 189 22.05 -13.52 -7.72
N GLY A 190 21.72 -12.33 -7.21
CA GLY A 190 22.03 -11.04 -7.83
C GLY A 190 23.54 -10.83 -8.07
N PHE A 191 23.93 -9.79 -8.82
CA PHE A 191 25.36 -9.46 -8.97
C PHE A 191 25.93 -8.96 -7.63
N MET A 192 25.22 -8.03 -6.98
CA MET A 192 25.65 -7.47 -5.70
C MET A 192 25.63 -8.51 -4.58
N GLU A 193 24.71 -9.47 -4.68
CA GLU A 193 24.65 -10.63 -3.79
C GLU A 193 25.81 -11.61 -4.02
N ARG A 194 26.33 -11.72 -5.25
CA ARG A 194 27.49 -12.57 -5.53
C ARG A 194 28.82 -11.96 -5.09
N VAL A 195 28.95 -10.63 -5.19
CA VAL A 195 30.25 -9.96 -5.04
C VAL A 195 30.42 -9.28 -3.68
N PRO A 196 30.00 -8.02 -3.44
CA PRO A 196 30.30 -7.33 -2.19
C PRO A 196 29.47 -7.79 -0.99
N PHE A 197 28.27 -8.35 -1.22
CA PHE A 197 27.29 -8.60 -0.16
C PHE A 197 26.90 -10.07 0.04
N GLY A 198 27.71 -11.03 -0.42
CA GLY A 198 27.33 -12.46 -0.38
C GLY A 198 27.17 -13.11 0.99
N ARG A 199 27.44 -12.38 2.08
CA ARG A 199 27.16 -12.78 3.46
C ARG A 199 25.98 -12.05 4.10
N MET A 200 25.40 -11.06 3.43
CA MET A 200 24.28 -10.27 3.94
C MET A 200 22.94 -10.90 3.53
N ARG A 201 21.85 -10.46 4.17
CA ARG A 201 20.49 -10.83 3.78
C ARG A 201 20.22 -10.43 2.32
N VAL A 202 19.54 -11.30 1.58
CA VAL A 202 19.24 -11.14 0.14
C VAL A 202 18.60 -9.77 -0.16
N ASP A 203 17.66 -9.33 0.67
CA ASP A 203 16.98 -8.03 0.51
C ASP A 203 17.94 -6.85 0.57
N HIS A 204 18.96 -6.91 1.43
CA HIS A 204 19.94 -5.85 1.56
C HIS A 204 20.76 -5.69 0.27
N ALA A 205 21.19 -6.82 -0.31
CA ALA A 205 21.92 -6.82 -1.57
C ALA A 205 21.05 -6.32 -2.73
N ARG A 206 19.76 -6.72 -2.77
CA ARG A 206 18.78 -6.24 -3.75
C ARG A 206 18.57 -4.73 -3.67
N PHE A 207 18.32 -4.19 -2.48
CA PHE A 207 18.13 -2.75 -2.29
C PHE A 207 19.38 -1.94 -2.62
N ALA A 208 20.57 -2.44 -2.28
CA ALA A 208 21.82 -1.81 -2.68
C ALA A 208 21.99 -1.80 -4.21
N GLU A 209 21.68 -2.90 -4.89
CA GLU A 209 21.77 -2.98 -6.35
C GLU A 209 20.88 -1.94 -7.05
N ILE A 210 19.60 -1.86 -6.66
CA ILE A 210 18.65 -0.90 -7.23
C ILE A 210 19.11 0.55 -6.96
N SER A 211 19.56 0.82 -5.73
CA SER A 211 20.06 2.15 -5.33
C SER A 211 21.24 2.60 -6.18
N PHE A 212 22.22 1.70 -6.41
CA PHE A 212 23.39 2.02 -7.22
C PHE A 212 23.06 2.15 -8.70
N ARG A 213 22.16 1.32 -9.26
CA ARG A 213 21.70 1.48 -10.65
C ARG A 213 21.06 2.86 -10.84
N LYS A 214 20.16 3.24 -9.93
CA LYS A 214 19.48 4.53 -9.93
C LYS A 214 20.44 5.71 -9.81
N ALA A 215 21.41 5.61 -8.90
CA ALA A 215 22.44 6.62 -8.71
C ALA A 215 23.37 6.76 -9.92
N ALA A 216 23.79 5.64 -10.55
CA ALA A 216 24.64 5.66 -11.74
C ALA A 216 23.95 6.37 -12.91
N VAL A 217 22.68 6.06 -13.13
CA VAL A 217 21.87 6.70 -14.18
C VAL A 217 21.71 8.20 -13.92
N CYS A 218 21.40 8.60 -12.69
CA CYS A 218 21.32 10.02 -12.34
C CYS A 218 22.68 10.73 -12.50
N ALA A 219 23.78 10.09 -12.11
CA ALA A 219 25.13 10.62 -12.31
C ALA A 219 25.48 10.76 -13.80
N CYS A 220 25.05 9.83 -14.66
CA CYS A 220 25.17 9.96 -16.11
C CYS A 220 24.38 11.15 -16.66
N LEU A 221 23.17 11.41 -16.14
CA LEU A 221 22.39 12.59 -16.51
C LEU A 221 23.07 13.89 -16.06
N ALA A 222 23.74 13.87 -14.90
CA ALA A 222 24.49 15.01 -14.38
C ALA A 222 25.65 15.42 -15.31
N LEU A 223 26.24 14.48 -16.05
CA LEU A 223 27.31 14.78 -17.02
C LEU A 223 26.87 15.78 -18.10
N THR A 224 25.57 15.91 -18.38
CA THR A 224 25.04 16.92 -19.32
C THR A 224 25.21 18.37 -18.82
N TYR A 225 25.49 18.55 -17.53
CA TYR A 225 25.80 19.83 -16.89
C TYR A 225 27.29 20.01 -16.59
N PHE A 226 28.07 18.91 -16.52
CA PHE A 226 29.49 18.98 -16.20
C PHE A 226 30.40 18.96 -17.43
N SER A 227 29.96 18.30 -18.51
CA SER A 227 30.71 18.18 -19.77
C SER A 227 30.17 19.12 -20.83
N ALA A 228 31.06 19.93 -21.39
CA ALA A 228 30.75 20.87 -22.46
C ALA A 228 30.21 20.17 -23.72
N GLU A 229 30.69 18.96 -23.99
CA GLU A 229 30.30 18.14 -25.13
C GLU A 229 28.86 17.64 -25.03
N LEU A 230 28.30 17.57 -23.82
CA LEU A 230 26.93 17.09 -23.57
C LEU A 230 25.94 18.23 -23.29
N HIS A 231 26.40 19.48 -23.18
CA HIS A 231 25.53 20.64 -22.96
C HIS A 231 24.47 20.85 -24.05
N PHE A 232 24.70 20.34 -25.26
CA PHE A 232 23.75 20.46 -26.34
C PHE A 232 22.35 19.95 -25.95
N PHE A 233 22.25 18.91 -25.11
CA PHE A 233 20.95 18.42 -24.64
C PHE A 233 20.11 19.52 -23.98
N ASN A 234 20.75 20.31 -23.11
CA ASN A 234 20.11 21.44 -22.43
C ASN A 234 19.82 22.59 -23.42
N GLU A 235 20.70 22.85 -24.40
CA GLU A 235 20.49 23.88 -25.43
C GLU A 235 19.29 23.59 -26.37
N TYR A 236 18.98 22.30 -26.58
CA TYR A 236 17.80 21.85 -27.33
C TYR A 236 16.49 21.91 -26.52
N GLY A 237 16.55 22.26 -25.23
CA GLY A 237 15.38 22.35 -24.35
C GLY A 237 15.04 21.05 -23.62
N PHE A 238 15.90 20.02 -23.70
CA PHE A 238 15.72 18.81 -22.90
C PHE A 238 16.19 19.07 -21.47
N SER A 239 15.25 19.18 -20.53
CA SER A 239 15.59 19.32 -19.11
C SER A 239 16.10 17.98 -18.56
N MET A 240 17.42 17.78 -18.59
CA MET A 240 18.05 16.56 -18.06
C MET A 240 17.98 16.48 -16.53
N GLN A 241 17.93 17.64 -15.88
CA GLN A 241 17.58 17.74 -14.46
C GLN A 241 16.16 17.24 -14.20
N GLY A 242 15.18 17.64 -15.03
CA GLY A 242 13.81 17.11 -14.95
C GLY A 242 13.74 15.60 -15.17
N ALA A 243 14.52 15.08 -16.13
CA ALA A 243 14.65 13.64 -16.34
C ALA A 243 15.22 12.92 -15.11
N ALA A 244 16.28 13.45 -14.50
CA ALA A 244 16.87 12.89 -13.28
C ALA A 244 15.90 12.95 -12.09
N PHE A 245 15.13 14.02 -11.96
CA PHE A 245 14.08 14.17 -10.95
C PHE A 245 13.01 13.09 -11.10
N VAL A 246 12.54 12.84 -12.33
CA VAL A 246 11.56 11.78 -12.62
C VAL A 246 12.16 10.40 -12.37
N VAL A 247 13.41 10.13 -12.74
CA VAL A 247 14.09 8.87 -12.39
C VAL A 247 14.16 8.70 -10.87
N ALA A 248 14.50 9.77 -10.13
CA ALA A 248 14.61 9.76 -8.68
C ALA A 248 13.28 9.43 -7.98
N LEU A 249 12.15 9.83 -8.55
CA LEU A 249 10.83 9.55 -7.99
C LEU A 249 10.21 8.25 -8.51
N SER A 250 10.41 7.91 -9.77
CA SER A 250 9.73 6.79 -10.41
C SER A 250 10.40 5.45 -10.18
N VAL A 251 11.73 5.38 -10.04
CA VAL A 251 12.42 4.08 -9.80
C VAL A 251 12.15 3.60 -8.37
N ASP A 252 11.51 2.44 -8.27
CA ASP A 252 11.11 1.75 -7.05
C ASP A 252 11.69 0.33 -6.91
N ALA A 253 11.22 -0.45 -5.92
CA ALA A 253 11.78 -1.74 -5.52
C ALA A 253 11.61 -2.87 -6.56
N ASP A 254 10.69 -2.69 -7.52
CA ASP A 254 10.43 -3.59 -8.63
C ASP A 254 9.93 -2.84 -9.88
N LEU A 255 9.87 -3.57 -10.99
CA LEU A 255 9.45 -3.06 -12.30
C LEU A 255 7.99 -2.58 -12.28
N GLY A 256 7.08 -3.29 -11.62
CA GLY A 256 5.65 -2.96 -11.57
C GLY A 256 5.40 -1.63 -10.86
N SER A 257 5.91 -1.51 -9.64
CA SER A 257 5.86 -0.29 -8.83
C SER A 257 6.50 0.89 -9.58
N THR A 258 7.57 0.63 -10.32
CA THR A 258 8.25 1.65 -11.13
C THR A 258 7.44 2.09 -12.33
N VAL A 259 6.85 1.17 -13.08
CA VAL A 259 5.96 1.47 -14.20
C VAL A 259 4.76 2.28 -13.70
N SER A 260 4.15 1.86 -12.59
CA SER A 260 3.05 2.56 -11.92
C SER A 260 3.43 4.00 -11.57
N ALA A 261 4.51 4.19 -10.80
CA ALA A 261 5.00 5.52 -10.42
C ALA A 261 5.33 6.38 -11.64
N CYS A 262 5.93 5.79 -12.66
CA CYS A 262 6.21 6.41 -13.95
C CYS A 262 4.94 6.95 -14.63
N TRP A 263 3.87 6.17 -14.71
CA TRP A 263 2.58 6.60 -15.28
C TRP A 263 1.92 7.71 -14.46
N HIS A 264 1.88 7.57 -13.13
CA HIS A 264 1.30 8.57 -12.23
C HIS A 264 2.05 9.91 -12.33
N ASN A 265 3.39 9.88 -12.29
CA ASN A 265 4.22 11.05 -12.43
C ASN A 265 4.06 11.68 -13.83
N PHE A 266 3.98 10.87 -14.89
CA PHE A 266 3.75 11.34 -16.24
C PHE A 266 2.41 12.10 -16.36
N TYR A 267 1.31 11.54 -15.85
CA TYR A 267 0.01 12.22 -15.86
C TYR A 267 0.02 13.50 -15.03
N GLY A 268 0.73 13.49 -13.90
CA GLY A 268 0.92 14.67 -13.07
C GLY A 268 1.65 15.81 -13.80
N VAL A 269 2.49 15.53 -14.80
CA VAL A 269 3.12 16.57 -15.64
C VAL A 269 2.28 16.88 -16.88
N LEU A 270 1.68 15.87 -17.50
CA LEU A 270 0.92 16.01 -18.74
C LEU A 270 -0.32 16.90 -18.56
N LEU A 271 -1.11 16.66 -17.53
CA LEU A 271 -2.37 17.37 -17.31
C LEU A 271 -2.20 18.89 -17.10
N PRO A 272 -1.32 19.38 -16.19
CA PRO A 272 -1.09 20.81 -16.07
C PRO A 272 -0.43 21.41 -17.32
N THR A 273 0.35 20.63 -18.08
CA THR A 273 0.97 21.08 -19.34
C THR A 273 -0.07 21.31 -20.44
N LEU A 274 -1.00 20.37 -20.62
CA LEU A 274 -2.12 20.56 -21.54
C LEU A 274 -3.02 21.72 -21.10
N HIS A 275 -3.17 21.89 -19.80
CA HIS A 275 -3.97 22.94 -19.20
C HIS A 275 -3.36 24.34 -19.43
N VAL A 276 -2.07 24.53 -19.19
CA VAL A 276 -1.41 25.81 -19.48
C VAL A 276 -1.41 26.15 -20.97
N MET A 277 -1.28 25.14 -21.85
CA MET A 277 -1.44 25.34 -23.29
C MET A 277 -2.84 25.83 -23.65
N PHE A 278 -3.87 25.37 -22.93
CA PHE A 278 -5.23 25.88 -23.07
C PHE A 278 -5.35 27.33 -22.56
N MET A 279 -4.77 27.66 -21.40
CA MET A 279 -4.76 29.03 -20.87
C MET A 279 -4.13 30.03 -21.86
N TYR A 280 -2.92 29.73 -22.35
CA TYR A 280 -2.23 30.57 -23.34
C TYR A 280 -2.80 30.44 -24.76
N GLY A 281 -3.61 29.42 -25.04
CA GLY A 281 -4.40 29.35 -26.27
C GLY A 281 -5.51 30.40 -26.28
N ASN A 282 -6.20 30.59 -25.15
CA ASN A 282 -7.27 31.58 -25.00
C ASN A 282 -6.73 33.00 -24.77
N PHE A 283 -5.67 33.13 -23.97
CA PHE A 283 -5.01 34.39 -23.66
C PHE A 283 -3.53 34.32 -24.03
N PRO A 284 -3.19 34.48 -25.32
CA PRO A 284 -1.82 34.31 -25.78
C PRO A 284 -0.80 35.12 -25.00
N ASN A 285 -1.10 36.36 -24.64
CA ASN A 285 -0.17 37.25 -23.93
C ASN A 285 -0.14 37.05 -22.40
N GLY A 286 -0.90 36.09 -21.87
CA GLY A 286 -1.15 36.02 -20.44
C GLY A 286 -1.80 37.31 -19.93
N VAL A 287 -1.52 37.67 -18.69
CA VAL A 287 -1.95 38.94 -18.10
C VAL A 287 -1.03 40.08 -18.55
N GLU A 288 -1.58 41.06 -19.26
CA GLU A 288 -0.83 42.25 -19.70
C GLU A 288 -0.94 43.40 -18.69
N GLU A 289 -2.12 43.55 -18.09
CA GLU A 289 -2.43 44.58 -17.10
C GLU A 289 -3.07 43.94 -15.87
N ALA A 290 -2.75 44.45 -14.69
CA ALA A 290 -3.33 43.92 -13.47
C ALA A 290 -4.87 44.03 -13.53
N TYR A 291 -5.55 42.94 -13.16
CA TYR A 291 -7.01 42.83 -13.11
C TYR A 291 -7.74 42.85 -14.47
N ASP A 292 -7.06 42.51 -15.57
CA ASP A 292 -7.74 42.26 -16.85
C ASP A 292 -8.60 40.96 -16.81
N VAL A 293 -9.31 40.67 -17.92
CA VAL A 293 -10.14 39.45 -18.03
C VAL A 293 -9.29 38.19 -17.91
N ALA A 294 -8.06 38.22 -18.43
CA ALA A 294 -7.12 37.10 -18.33
C ALA A 294 -6.74 36.82 -16.88
N TRP A 295 -6.56 37.86 -16.06
CA TRP A 295 -6.25 37.72 -14.64
C TRP A 295 -7.39 37.02 -13.88
N HIS A 296 -8.64 37.46 -14.08
CA HIS A 296 -9.81 36.83 -13.45
C HIS A 296 -9.96 35.37 -13.90
N PHE A 297 -9.75 35.10 -15.18
CA PHE A 297 -9.72 33.74 -15.71
C PHE A 297 -8.64 32.90 -15.01
N GLY A 298 -7.40 33.37 -14.96
CA GLY A 298 -6.28 32.66 -14.35
C GLY A 298 -6.48 32.35 -12.86
N VAL A 299 -7.09 33.28 -12.10
CA VAL A 299 -7.42 33.05 -10.69
C VAL A 299 -8.50 31.97 -10.52
N ILE A 300 -9.62 32.09 -11.25
CA ILE A 300 -10.73 31.12 -11.16
C ILE A 300 -10.23 29.73 -11.57
N ASP A 301 -9.51 29.67 -12.69
CA ASP A 301 -8.93 28.46 -13.27
C ASP A 301 -7.97 27.76 -12.29
N PHE A 302 -7.09 28.52 -11.63
CA PHE A 302 -6.19 28.00 -10.61
C PHE A 302 -6.94 27.30 -9.47
N PHE A 303 -7.96 27.95 -8.90
CA PHE A 303 -8.72 27.35 -7.80
C PHE A 303 -9.52 26.12 -8.23
N VAL A 304 -10.10 26.13 -9.44
CA VAL A 304 -10.84 24.99 -9.98
C VAL A 304 -9.92 23.81 -10.23
N PHE A 305 -8.82 24.01 -10.96
CA PHE A 305 -7.88 22.93 -11.28
C PHE A 305 -7.25 22.36 -10.01
N CYS A 306 -6.70 23.19 -9.13
CA CYS A 306 -6.08 22.71 -7.90
C CYS A 306 -7.11 22.07 -6.96
N GLY A 307 -8.34 22.61 -6.89
CA GLY A 307 -9.44 22.03 -6.14
C GLY A 307 -9.79 20.61 -6.59
N ILE A 308 -9.84 20.36 -7.90
CA ILE A 308 -10.07 19.01 -8.46
C ILE A 308 -8.99 18.04 -7.95
N PHE A 309 -7.70 18.37 -8.07
CA PHE A 309 -6.63 17.47 -7.64
C PHE A 309 -6.53 17.28 -6.11
N LEU A 310 -7.09 18.20 -5.32
CA LEU A 310 -7.10 18.11 -3.87
C LEU A 310 -8.34 17.37 -3.33
N ILE A 311 -9.49 17.47 -4.00
CA ILE A 311 -10.77 16.87 -3.57
C ILE A 311 -10.88 15.40 -4.03
N PHE A 312 -10.46 15.11 -5.25
CA PHE A 312 -10.58 13.78 -5.84
C PHE A 312 -9.42 12.86 -5.46
N ASN A 313 -9.68 11.55 -5.48
CA ASN A 313 -8.73 10.51 -5.08
C ASN A 313 -7.71 10.20 -6.19
N PHE A 314 -6.95 11.20 -6.60
CA PHE A 314 -5.81 10.99 -7.49
C PHE A 314 -4.64 10.36 -6.73
N GLU A 315 -3.85 9.54 -7.43
CA GLU A 315 -2.61 9.00 -6.85
C GLU A 315 -1.69 10.14 -6.37
N ALA A 316 -0.99 9.93 -5.26
CA ALA A 316 -0.14 10.95 -4.65
C ALA A 316 0.91 11.53 -5.61
N GLY A 317 1.56 10.69 -6.44
CA GLY A 317 2.51 11.15 -7.46
C GLY A 317 1.86 12.10 -8.47
N THR A 318 0.69 11.74 -8.99
CA THR A 318 -0.09 12.57 -9.92
C THR A 318 -0.44 13.92 -9.30
N ARG A 319 -0.96 13.93 -8.06
CA ARG A 319 -1.33 15.17 -7.35
C ARG A 319 -0.14 16.08 -7.11
N MET A 320 0.95 15.49 -6.61
CA MET A 320 2.18 16.18 -6.28
C MET A 320 2.72 16.94 -7.50
N PHE A 321 2.83 16.27 -8.65
CA PHE A 321 3.32 16.88 -9.89
C PHE A 321 2.30 17.86 -10.48
N ALA A 322 1.02 17.51 -10.51
CA ALA A 322 -0.03 18.36 -11.08
C ALA A 322 -0.12 19.71 -10.39
N LEU A 323 -0.16 19.70 -9.05
CA LEU A 323 -0.23 20.91 -8.24
C LEU A 323 1.05 21.73 -8.33
N SER A 324 2.22 21.08 -8.30
CA SER A 324 3.53 21.74 -8.38
C SER A 324 3.75 22.46 -9.71
N PHE A 325 3.44 21.81 -10.84
CA PHE A 325 3.54 22.44 -12.15
C PHE A 325 2.45 23.48 -12.39
N GLN A 326 1.20 23.20 -12.00
CA GLN A 326 0.09 24.13 -12.23
C GLN A 326 0.33 25.47 -11.54
N VAL A 327 0.84 25.50 -10.31
CA VAL A 327 1.10 26.79 -9.62
C VAL A 327 2.20 27.59 -10.31
N GLY A 328 3.25 26.91 -10.80
CA GLY A 328 4.29 27.54 -11.64
C GLY A 328 3.72 28.16 -12.91
N TYR A 329 2.92 27.39 -13.64
CA TYR A 329 2.28 27.83 -14.88
C TYR A 329 1.31 28.98 -14.68
N THR A 330 0.46 28.90 -13.64
CA THR A 330 -0.52 29.94 -13.33
C THR A 330 0.17 31.22 -12.90
N PHE A 331 1.23 31.14 -12.07
CA PHE A 331 1.94 32.34 -11.61
C PHE A 331 2.68 33.02 -12.75
N ALA A 332 3.28 32.26 -13.66
CA ALA A 332 3.87 32.83 -14.86
C ALA A 332 2.82 33.49 -15.77
N PHE A 333 1.64 32.86 -15.92
CA PHE A 333 0.51 33.41 -16.67
C PHE A 333 -0.03 34.71 -16.06
N MET A 334 -0.14 34.77 -14.73
CA MET A 334 -0.64 35.94 -14.00
C MET A 334 0.40 37.06 -13.83
N ASN A 335 1.69 36.78 -14.03
CA ASN A 335 2.76 37.73 -13.80
C ASN A 335 2.96 38.63 -15.04
N PRO A 336 2.59 39.93 -14.97
CA PRO A 336 2.79 40.87 -16.06
C PRO A 336 4.26 41.23 -16.30
N ASN A 337 5.20 40.66 -15.54
CA ASN A 337 6.64 40.79 -15.76
C ASN A 337 7.35 39.47 -16.12
N SER A 338 6.66 38.32 -16.14
CA SER A 338 7.28 37.06 -16.60
C SER A 338 7.85 37.20 -18.01
N LEU A 339 9.08 36.73 -18.22
CA LEU A 339 9.73 36.68 -19.52
C LEU A 339 9.72 35.27 -20.11
N ASP A 340 9.01 34.36 -19.45
CA ASP A 340 8.93 32.96 -19.82
C ASP A 340 8.06 32.81 -21.07
N ILE A 341 8.50 31.91 -21.96
CA ILE A 341 7.81 31.64 -23.21
C ILE A 341 7.00 30.37 -23.03
N TYR A 342 5.70 30.45 -23.27
CA TYR A 342 4.77 29.33 -23.23
C TYR A 342 4.15 29.10 -24.61
N SER A 343 3.80 27.86 -24.91
CA SER A 343 3.15 27.50 -26.17
C SER A 343 1.73 28.07 -26.24
N ALA A 344 1.42 28.81 -27.31
CA ALA A 344 0.10 29.41 -27.52
C ALA A 344 -0.87 28.40 -28.17
N GLY A 345 -1.33 27.44 -27.36
CA GLY A 345 -2.20 26.35 -27.80
C GLY A 345 -1.47 25.20 -28.51
N LEU A 346 -2.20 24.11 -28.75
CA LEU A 346 -1.65 22.86 -29.31
C LEU A 346 -1.06 23.01 -30.72
N GLN A 347 -1.52 24.00 -31.50
CA GLN A 347 -1.04 24.22 -32.86
C GLN A 347 0.40 24.77 -32.90
N ASN A 348 0.79 25.56 -31.90
CA ASN A 348 2.04 26.33 -31.87
C ASN A 348 2.95 25.90 -30.72
N LEU A 349 3.19 24.60 -30.62
CA LEU A 349 4.04 24.01 -29.60
C LEU A 349 5.51 24.36 -29.89
N ASP A 350 6.24 24.91 -28.92
CA ASP A 350 7.68 25.16 -29.02
C ASP A 350 8.41 24.31 -27.98
N MET A 351 9.36 23.48 -28.43
CA MET A 351 10.17 22.64 -27.54
C MET A 351 10.99 23.41 -26.51
N LYS A 352 11.25 24.70 -26.75
CA LYS A 352 11.95 25.57 -25.80
C LYS A 352 11.01 26.28 -24.83
N ALA A 353 9.70 26.10 -24.98
CA ALA A 353 8.74 26.69 -24.09
C ALA A 353 8.78 26.03 -22.70
N GLY A 354 8.50 26.83 -21.67
CA GLY A 354 8.60 26.43 -20.26
C GLY A 354 7.62 25.32 -19.86
N ASP A 355 6.57 25.08 -20.64
CA ASP A 355 5.60 24.00 -20.49
C ASP A 355 6.04 22.69 -21.15
N VAL A 356 6.70 22.76 -22.31
CA VAL A 356 7.08 21.58 -23.08
C VAL A 356 8.36 20.93 -22.56
N GLY A 357 9.35 21.73 -22.15
CA GLY A 357 10.63 21.24 -21.64
C GLY A 357 10.48 20.24 -20.48
N PRO A 358 9.70 20.54 -19.43
CA PRO A 358 9.42 19.61 -18.34
C PRO A 358 8.70 18.33 -18.78
N LEU A 359 7.72 18.43 -19.68
CA LEU A 359 7.01 17.25 -20.21
C LEU A 359 7.95 16.32 -20.95
N VAL A 360 8.82 16.86 -21.80
CA VAL A 360 9.81 16.06 -22.53
C VAL A 360 10.86 15.49 -21.58
N GLY A 361 11.31 16.26 -20.59
CA GLY A 361 12.16 15.79 -19.51
C GLY A 361 11.53 14.62 -18.75
N ALA A 362 10.24 14.70 -18.45
CA ALA A 362 9.50 13.62 -17.80
C ALA A 362 9.39 12.36 -18.67
N ILE A 363 9.15 12.50 -19.97
CA ILE A 363 9.14 11.37 -20.92
C ILE A 363 10.52 10.70 -20.99
N ILE A 364 11.60 11.49 -21.07
CA ILE A 364 12.96 10.95 -21.09
C ILE A 364 13.29 10.25 -19.76
N GLY A 365 12.98 10.90 -18.63
CA GLY A 365 13.18 10.35 -17.29
C GLY A 365 12.41 9.04 -17.10
N TYR A 366 11.18 8.97 -17.61
CA TYR A 366 10.37 7.76 -17.65
C TYR A 366 11.05 6.61 -18.40
N LEU A 367 11.50 6.86 -19.64
CA LEU A 367 12.16 5.83 -20.45
C LEU A 367 13.44 5.34 -19.76
N ILE A 368 14.21 6.25 -19.17
CA ILE A 368 15.42 5.95 -18.44
C ILE A 368 15.13 5.18 -17.14
N ALA A 369 14.06 5.51 -16.42
CA ALA A 369 13.66 4.80 -15.21
C ALA A 369 13.34 3.32 -15.51
N LEU A 370 12.64 3.04 -16.61
CA LEU A 370 12.37 1.66 -17.05
C LEU A 370 13.66 0.92 -17.43
N LEU A 371 14.58 1.59 -18.14
CA LEU A 371 15.88 1.01 -18.49
C LEU A 371 16.76 0.75 -17.25
N THR A 372 16.60 1.54 -16.19
CA THR A 372 17.34 1.37 -14.93
C THR A 372 17.00 0.04 -14.24
N ILE A 373 15.72 -0.36 -14.28
CA ILE A 373 15.25 -1.63 -13.69
C ILE A 373 15.37 -2.82 -14.65
N GLY A 374 15.50 -2.53 -15.94
CA GLY A 374 15.72 -3.52 -16.99
C GLY A 374 16.94 -4.43 -16.77
N PRO A 375 17.24 -5.30 -17.74
CA PRO A 375 18.29 -6.30 -17.60
C PRO A 375 19.62 -5.62 -17.31
N SER A 376 20.22 -5.96 -16.17
CA SER A 376 21.61 -5.57 -15.88
C SER A 376 22.56 -6.20 -16.91
N LEU A 377 23.83 -5.76 -16.88
CA LEU A 377 24.93 -6.44 -17.57
C LEU A 377 24.99 -7.96 -17.30
N HIS A 378 24.39 -8.44 -16.21
CA HIS A 378 24.32 -9.85 -15.83
C HIS A 378 22.98 -10.53 -16.18
N GLY A 379 22.10 -9.85 -16.93
CA GLY A 379 20.78 -10.36 -17.35
C GLY A 379 19.70 -10.35 -16.27
N ASN A 380 20.02 -9.95 -15.02
CA ASN A 380 19.05 -9.92 -13.94
C ASN A 380 18.13 -8.70 -14.05
N ILE A 381 16.84 -8.96 -14.26
CA ILE A 381 15.73 -8.00 -14.22
C ILE A 381 15.11 -8.06 -12.83
N VAL A 382 14.84 -6.89 -12.24
CA VAL A 382 14.15 -6.81 -10.95
C VAL A 382 12.64 -6.77 -11.21
N SER A 383 12.06 -7.95 -11.48
CA SER A 383 10.62 -8.13 -11.67
C SER A 383 9.97 -8.54 -10.35
N GLY A 384 8.91 -7.84 -9.97
CA GLY A 384 8.03 -8.17 -8.86
C GLY A 384 7.30 -9.49 -9.11
N LEU A 385 6.96 -9.83 -10.35
CA LEU A 385 6.36 -11.13 -10.68
C LEU A 385 7.34 -12.27 -10.48
N ALA A 386 8.58 -12.11 -10.95
CA ALA A 386 9.63 -13.09 -10.71
C ALA A 386 9.89 -13.28 -9.20
N HIS A 387 9.91 -12.19 -8.44
CA HIS A 387 10.04 -12.26 -6.99
C HIS A 387 8.84 -12.94 -6.32
N SER A 388 7.62 -12.64 -6.75
CA SER A 388 6.39 -13.26 -6.24
C SER A 388 6.37 -14.77 -6.49
N GLN A 389 6.94 -15.23 -7.62
CA GLN A 389 7.12 -16.66 -7.89
C GLN A 389 8.09 -17.31 -6.90
N GLU A 390 9.21 -16.65 -6.57
CA GLU A 390 10.17 -17.14 -5.58
C GLU A 390 9.54 -17.24 -4.20
N VAL A 391 8.87 -16.16 -3.77
CA VAL A 391 8.17 -16.10 -2.48
C VAL A 391 7.07 -17.17 -2.41
N ALA A 392 6.29 -17.39 -3.46
CA ALA A 392 5.23 -18.40 -3.44
C ALA A 392 5.76 -19.83 -3.28
N ILE A 393 6.87 -20.19 -3.93
CA ILE A 393 7.50 -21.52 -3.77
C ILE A 393 8.10 -21.68 -2.38
N GLU A 394 8.84 -20.66 -1.93
CA GLU A 394 9.47 -20.66 -0.60
C GLU A 394 8.39 -20.77 0.48
N LEU A 395 7.31 -20.00 0.37
CA LEU A 395 6.18 -20.03 1.29
C LEU A 395 5.49 -21.41 1.28
N ALA A 396 5.27 -22.02 0.12
CA ALA A 396 4.71 -23.37 0.03
C ALA A 396 5.59 -24.42 0.73
N TRP A 397 6.91 -24.31 0.58
CA TRP A 397 7.88 -25.18 1.25
C TRP A 397 7.90 -24.93 2.76
N GLN A 398 8.00 -23.67 3.20
CA GLN A 398 7.99 -23.28 4.61
C GLN A 398 6.70 -23.73 5.31
N GLU A 399 5.53 -23.47 4.71
CA GLU A 399 4.25 -23.94 5.26
C GLU A 399 4.15 -25.46 5.27
N GLY A 400 4.63 -26.17 4.24
CA GLY A 400 4.67 -27.63 4.25
C GLY A 400 5.55 -28.21 5.38
N CYS A 401 6.70 -27.58 5.64
CA CYS A 401 7.59 -27.92 6.75
C CYS A 401 6.95 -27.60 8.11
N LEU A 402 6.40 -26.40 8.26
CA LEU A 402 5.70 -25.95 9.47
C LEU A 402 4.50 -26.84 9.77
N TRP A 403 3.70 -27.17 8.75
CA TRP A 403 2.57 -28.08 8.83
C TRP A 403 2.98 -29.44 9.40
N THR A 404 4.03 -30.02 8.82
CA THR A 404 4.56 -31.31 9.28
C THR A 404 5.16 -31.21 10.68
N GLY A 405 5.75 -30.06 11.05
CA GLY A 405 6.26 -29.77 12.38
C GLY A 405 5.16 -29.71 13.44
N ILE A 406 4.08 -28.97 13.16
CA ILE A 406 2.88 -28.87 14.02
C ILE A 406 2.28 -30.25 14.27
N VAL A 407 2.09 -31.04 13.21
CA VAL A 407 1.56 -32.41 13.33
C VAL A 407 2.50 -33.29 14.17
N LYS A 408 3.82 -33.19 13.97
CA LYS A 408 4.80 -33.94 14.78
C LYS A 408 4.79 -33.55 16.25
N TYR A 409 4.73 -32.26 16.53
CA TYR A 409 4.68 -31.74 17.89
C TYR A 409 3.42 -32.24 18.62
N TYR A 410 2.26 -32.13 17.98
CA TYR A 410 0.99 -32.50 18.62
C TYR A 410 0.87 -34.00 18.92
N MET A 411 1.52 -34.87 18.14
CA MET A 411 1.61 -36.30 18.45
C MET A 411 2.63 -36.63 19.55
N GLY A 412 3.37 -35.64 20.05
CA GLY A 412 4.26 -35.81 21.20
C GLY A 412 3.47 -36.12 22.47
N SER A 413 4.19 -36.45 23.53
CA SER A 413 3.64 -36.79 24.84
C SER A 413 3.92 -35.74 25.92
N GLU A 414 4.55 -34.62 25.55
CA GLU A 414 4.87 -33.56 26.50
C GLU A 414 4.99 -32.20 25.82
N LYS A 415 4.67 -31.16 26.59
CA LYS A 415 4.81 -29.77 26.15
C LYS A 415 6.27 -29.35 26.12
N THR A 416 6.80 -29.08 24.93
CA THR A 416 8.17 -28.55 24.75
C THR A 416 8.17 -27.09 24.25
N ILE A 417 9.34 -26.43 24.30
CA ILE A 417 9.58 -25.06 23.78
C ILE A 417 9.32 -24.98 22.25
N GLU A 418 9.29 -26.12 21.56
CA GLU A 418 9.05 -26.19 20.12
C GLU A 418 7.73 -25.52 19.70
N VAL A 419 6.70 -25.52 20.57
CA VAL A 419 5.42 -24.83 20.27
C VAL A 419 5.61 -23.34 20.03
N ASP A 420 6.44 -22.67 20.82
CA ASP A 420 6.66 -21.23 20.68
C ASP A 420 7.41 -20.91 19.38
N ILE A 421 8.31 -21.81 18.97
CA ILE A 421 9.03 -21.71 17.68
C ILE A 421 8.06 -21.90 16.52
N LEU A 422 7.19 -22.91 16.58
CA LEU A 422 6.20 -23.20 15.53
C LEU A 422 5.16 -22.07 15.41
N VAL A 423 4.70 -21.51 16.52
CA VAL A 423 3.77 -20.37 16.53
C VAL A 423 4.42 -19.13 15.93
N GLU A 424 5.67 -18.85 16.27
CA GLU A 424 6.43 -17.75 15.66
C GLU A 424 6.64 -17.96 14.16
N GLN A 425 6.95 -19.18 13.72
CA GLN A 425 7.06 -19.53 12.30
C GLN A 425 5.72 -19.35 11.56
N ALA A 426 4.59 -19.69 12.18
CA ALA A 426 3.27 -19.45 11.60
C ALA A 426 2.98 -17.94 11.45
N ALA A 427 3.38 -17.13 12.43
CA ALA A 427 3.25 -15.68 12.35
C ALA A 427 4.09 -15.08 11.21
N GLN A 428 5.31 -15.61 11.00
CA GLN A 428 6.20 -15.22 9.89
C GLN A 428 5.67 -15.65 8.53
N ALA A 429 5.15 -16.87 8.38
CA ALA A 429 4.53 -17.36 7.14
C ALA A 429 3.32 -16.49 6.74
N ARG A 430 2.52 -16.07 7.72
CA ARG A 430 1.41 -15.13 7.51
C ARG A 430 1.88 -13.75 7.04
N GLU A 431 2.96 -13.22 7.61
CA GLU A 431 3.53 -11.92 7.19
C GLU A 431 4.07 -12.00 5.75
N GLN A 432 4.76 -13.09 5.40
CA GLN A 432 5.20 -13.33 4.03
C GLN A 432 4.02 -13.46 3.06
N THR A 433 2.94 -14.12 3.47
CA THR A 433 1.70 -14.22 2.68
C THR A 433 1.10 -12.84 2.42
N ALA A 434 1.01 -11.97 3.44
CA ALA A 434 0.55 -10.60 3.26
C ALA A 434 1.45 -9.81 2.29
N SER A 435 2.78 -9.95 2.40
CA SER A 435 3.72 -9.30 1.48
C SER A 435 3.59 -9.79 0.03
N LEU A 436 3.22 -11.06 -0.17
CA LEU A 436 2.98 -11.62 -1.50
C LEU A 436 1.82 -10.91 -2.20
N HIS A 437 0.75 -10.56 -1.49
CA HIS A 437 -0.37 -9.80 -2.06
C HIS A 437 0.07 -8.41 -2.55
N GLU A 438 0.80 -7.68 -1.71
CA GLU A 438 1.29 -6.33 -2.01
C GLU A 438 2.17 -6.33 -3.28
N HIS A 439 3.05 -7.33 -3.40
CA HIS A 439 3.84 -7.50 -4.61
C HIS A 439 2.96 -7.81 -5.82
N LEU A 440 2.03 -8.77 -5.70
CA LEU A 440 1.15 -9.19 -6.80
C LEU A 440 0.26 -8.08 -7.35
N ASP A 441 -0.20 -7.16 -6.52
CA ASP A 441 -0.99 -6.00 -6.96
C ASP A 441 -0.16 -5.09 -7.88
N ASN A 442 1.08 -4.83 -7.51
CA ASN A 442 2.01 -4.05 -8.32
C ASN A 442 2.45 -4.78 -9.60
N THR A 443 2.47 -6.12 -9.62
CA THR A 443 2.82 -6.88 -10.83
C THR A 443 1.83 -6.72 -11.99
N TRP A 444 0.63 -6.19 -11.74
CA TRP A 444 -0.30 -5.84 -12.83
C TRP A 444 0.37 -4.90 -13.84
N TRP A 445 1.17 -3.94 -13.37
CA TRP A 445 1.89 -2.99 -14.23
C TRP A 445 3.07 -3.62 -15.00
N GLU A 446 3.49 -4.83 -14.62
CA GLU A 446 4.53 -5.58 -15.33
C GLU A 446 3.96 -6.35 -16.51
N CYS A 447 2.81 -6.99 -16.31
CA CYS A 447 2.23 -7.91 -17.29
C CYS A 447 1.01 -7.36 -18.03
N PHE A 448 0.34 -6.31 -17.51
CA PHE A 448 -0.97 -5.82 -17.96
C PHE A 448 -2.00 -6.95 -18.12
N ASP A 449 -1.88 -7.98 -17.27
CA ASP A 449 -2.56 -9.26 -17.37
C ASP A 449 -2.50 -9.95 -18.75
N GLY A 450 -1.51 -9.61 -19.57
CA GLY A 450 -1.33 -10.15 -20.91
C GLY A 450 -0.70 -11.56 -20.92
N GLY A 451 -1.28 -12.46 -21.70
CA GLY A 451 -0.64 -13.73 -22.09
C GLY A 451 -0.29 -14.66 -20.92
N ARG A 452 0.93 -15.22 -20.93
CA ARG A 452 1.40 -16.16 -19.90
C ARG A 452 1.64 -15.48 -18.54
N THR A 453 2.24 -14.29 -18.54
CA THR A 453 2.59 -13.57 -17.30
C THR A 453 1.34 -13.11 -16.56
N GLY A 454 0.29 -12.68 -17.27
CA GLY A 454 -1.02 -12.42 -16.67
C GLY A 454 -1.64 -13.65 -16.00
N ARG A 455 -1.54 -14.83 -16.64
CA ARG A 455 -1.99 -16.08 -16.02
C ARG A 455 -1.20 -16.44 -14.78
N ILE A 456 0.12 -16.29 -14.79
CA ILE A 456 0.98 -16.51 -13.61
C ILE A 456 0.48 -15.63 -12.46
N ARG A 457 0.31 -14.34 -12.69
CA ARG A 457 -0.18 -13.40 -11.67
C ARG A 457 -1.55 -13.85 -11.13
N ALA A 458 -2.49 -14.17 -12.01
CA ALA A 458 -3.83 -14.57 -11.60
C ALA A 458 -3.83 -15.88 -10.77
N HIS A 459 -3.03 -16.87 -11.16
CA HIS A 459 -2.83 -18.09 -10.39
C HIS A 459 -2.17 -17.84 -9.04
N LEU A 460 -1.20 -16.92 -8.97
CA LEU A 460 -0.55 -16.53 -7.73
C LEU A 460 -1.48 -15.75 -6.80
N MET A 461 -2.42 -14.95 -7.32
CA MET A 461 -3.45 -14.30 -6.50
C MET A 461 -4.41 -15.33 -5.88
N GLU A 462 -4.84 -16.33 -6.66
CA GLU A 462 -5.64 -17.45 -6.12
C GLU A 462 -4.83 -18.26 -5.10
N PHE A 463 -3.56 -18.56 -5.40
CA PHE A 463 -2.65 -19.25 -4.48
C PHE A 463 -2.55 -18.48 -3.16
N HIS A 464 -2.21 -17.19 -3.21
CA HIS A 464 -2.16 -16.29 -2.05
C HIS A 464 -3.46 -16.34 -1.24
N GLU A 465 -4.61 -16.28 -1.89
CA GLU A 465 -5.90 -16.31 -1.20
C GLU A 465 -6.07 -17.63 -0.42
N ARG A 466 -5.70 -18.77 -1.00
CA ARG A 466 -5.75 -20.07 -0.31
C ARG A 466 -4.74 -20.18 0.82
N MET A 467 -3.49 -19.75 0.60
CA MET A 467 -2.46 -19.68 1.65
C MET A 467 -2.90 -18.85 2.84
N THR A 468 -3.61 -17.76 2.57
CA THR A 468 -4.15 -16.88 3.60
C THR A 468 -5.14 -17.61 4.52
N TYR A 469 -6.02 -18.46 3.99
CA TYR A 469 -6.91 -19.31 4.81
C TYR A 469 -6.15 -20.43 5.53
N MET A 470 -5.17 -21.04 4.87
CA MET A 470 -4.34 -22.08 5.47
C MET A 470 -3.53 -21.55 6.65
N ASN A 471 -3.01 -20.33 6.56
CA ASN A 471 -2.35 -19.65 7.68
C ASN A 471 -3.26 -19.37 8.88
N ASP A 472 -4.56 -19.11 8.65
CA ASP A 472 -5.51 -18.97 9.76
C ASP A 472 -5.64 -20.31 10.52
N TRP A 473 -5.64 -21.45 9.81
CA TRP A 473 -5.61 -22.76 10.44
C TRP A 473 -4.30 -23.04 11.19
N LEU A 474 -3.14 -22.72 10.61
CA LEU A 474 -1.84 -22.86 11.29
C LEU A 474 -1.81 -22.04 12.59
N THR A 475 -2.35 -20.82 12.54
CA THR A 475 -2.44 -19.93 13.71
C THR A 475 -3.42 -20.46 14.77
N GLY A 476 -4.57 -21.00 14.34
CA GLY A 476 -5.53 -21.65 15.25
C GLY A 476 -4.98 -22.91 15.90
N LEU A 477 -4.24 -23.73 15.16
CA LEU A 477 -3.53 -24.91 15.66
C LEU A 477 -2.46 -24.53 16.68
N GLY A 478 -1.77 -23.41 16.48
CA GLY A 478 -0.89 -22.81 17.48
C GLY A 478 -1.56 -22.65 18.85
N ALA A 479 -2.78 -22.11 18.87
CA ALA A 479 -3.55 -21.94 20.10
C ALA A 479 -3.95 -23.27 20.74
N ALA A 480 -4.31 -24.27 19.93
CA ALA A 480 -4.63 -25.62 20.43
C ALA A 480 -3.42 -26.29 21.07
N MET A 481 -2.27 -26.30 20.38
CA MET A 481 -1.01 -26.84 20.90
C MET A 481 -0.55 -26.16 22.20
N GLN A 482 -0.78 -24.85 22.34
CA GLN A 482 -0.43 -24.12 23.55
C GLN A 482 -1.36 -24.45 24.74
N GLY A 483 -2.62 -24.81 24.46
CA GLY A 483 -3.63 -25.21 25.44
C GLY A 483 -3.55 -26.68 25.85
N GLU A 484 -2.96 -27.54 25.00
CA GLU A 484 -2.88 -28.98 25.19
C GLU A 484 -2.12 -29.37 26.47
N ASP A 485 -2.65 -30.38 27.18
CA ASP A 485 -2.10 -30.86 28.46
C ASP A 485 -1.25 -32.12 28.32
N PHE A 486 -1.34 -32.80 27.16
CA PHE A 486 -0.64 -34.04 26.84
C PHE A 486 -0.89 -35.16 27.89
N GLY A 487 -2.13 -35.31 28.34
CA GLY A 487 -2.53 -36.36 29.26
C GLY A 487 -2.50 -37.79 28.67
N GLU A 488 -2.75 -38.80 29.53
CA GLU A 488 -2.75 -40.22 29.13
C GLU A 488 -3.77 -40.54 28.01
N GLN A 489 -4.89 -39.81 27.97
CA GLN A 489 -5.93 -39.96 26.94
C GLN A 489 -5.43 -39.48 25.58
N HIS A 490 -4.79 -38.31 25.53
CA HIS A 490 -4.14 -37.78 24.34
C HIS A 490 -3.09 -38.75 23.81
N ASP A 491 -2.17 -39.23 24.66
CA ASP A 491 -1.14 -40.21 24.30
C ASP A 491 -1.76 -41.49 23.71
N ALA A 492 -2.81 -42.02 24.36
CA ALA A 492 -3.50 -43.22 23.92
C ALA A 492 -4.22 -43.01 22.56
N LEU A 493 -4.74 -41.81 22.31
CA LEU A 493 -5.35 -41.44 21.04
C LEU A 493 -4.28 -41.29 19.94
N MET A 494 -3.23 -40.51 20.20
CA MET A 494 -2.12 -40.25 19.26
C MET A 494 -1.39 -41.54 18.88
N ALA A 495 -1.26 -42.51 19.78
CA ALA A 495 -0.72 -43.83 19.46
C ALA A 495 -1.51 -44.56 18.36
N LYS A 496 -2.81 -44.28 18.21
CA LYS A 496 -3.68 -44.87 17.18
C LYS A 496 -3.73 -44.03 15.90
N VAL A 497 -3.65 -42.71 16.01
CA VAL A 497 -3.88 -41.79 14.87
C VAL A 497 -2.60 -41.23 14.24
N SER A 498 -1.45 -41.34 14.91
CA SER A 498 -0.19 -40.72 14.48
C SER A 498 0.24 -41.10 13.06
N ALA A 499 0.24 -42.39 12.73
CA ALA A 499 0.65 -42.87 11.41
C ALA A 499 -0.23 -42.32 10.26
N PRO A 500 -1.58 -42.45 10.28
CA PRO A 500 -2.42 -41.88 9.23
C PRO A 500 -2.40 -40.34 9.21
N MET A 501 -2.25 -39.68 10.36
CA MET A 501 -2.13 -38.22 10.46
C MET A 501 -0.83 -37.71 9.81
N LEU A 502 0.30 -38.36 10.07
CA LEU A 502 1.58 -38.06 9.41
C LEU A 502 1.53 -38.29 7.90
N ARG A 503 0.87 -39.36 7.46
CA ARG A 503 0.67 -39.62 6.02
C ARG A 503 -0.11 -38.48 5.39
N LEU A 504 -1.24 -38.10 5.98
CA LEU A 504 -2.07 -37.00 5.50
C LEU A 504 -1.28 -35.69 5.45
N SER A 505 -0.54 -35.36 6.51
CA SER A 505 0.33 -34.18 6.57
C SER A 505 1.35 -34.15 5.44
N SER A 506 2.04 -35.27 5.22
CA SER A 506 3.12 -35.37 4.23
C SER A 506 2.59 -35.25 2.80
N CYS A 507 1.53 -35.98 2.47
CA CYS A 507 0.88 -35.91 1.15
C CYS A 507 0.29 -34.51 0.88
N THR A 508 -0.25 -33.86 1.91
CA THR A 508 -0.81 -32.50 1.79
C THR A 508 0.27 -31.46 1.51
N ALA A 509 1.40 -31.50 2.24
CA ALA A 509 2.53 -30.62 2.02
C ALA A 509 3.13 -30.79 0.61
N GLU A 510 3.23 -32.04 0.14
CA GLU A 510 3.68 -32.33 -1.22
C GLU A 510 2.71 -31.80 -2.29
N LEU A 511 1.40 -32.00 -2.11
CA LEU A 511 0.39 -31.47 -3.03
C LEU A 511 0.41 -29.94 -3.06
N LEU A 512 0.58 -29.27 -1.92
CA LEU A 512 0.68 -27.81 -1.83
C LEU A 512 1.87 -27.28 -2.64
N TYR A 513 3.04 -27.91 -2.50
CA TYR A 513 4.22 -27.53 -3.26
C TYR A 513 4.02 -27.71 -4.78
N ARG A 514 3.36 -28.81 -5.20
CA ARG A 514 2.97 -29.02 -6.61
C ARG A 514 2.02 -27.93 -7.11
N CYS A 515 1.07 -27.50 -6.28
CA CYS A 515 0.18 -26.38 -6.60
C CYS A 515 0.96 -25.08 -6.82
N ALA A 516 1.91 -24.75 -5.93
CA ALA A 516 2.76 -23.57 -6.10
C ALA A 516 3.59 -23.63 -7.40
N ARG A 517 4.15 -24.81 -7.73
CA ARG A 517 4.87 -25.02 -9.00
C ARG A 517 4.00 -24.80 -10.24
N LEU A 518 2.72 -25.17 -10.19
CA LEU A 518 1.79 -24.91 -11.29
C LEU A 518 1.40 -23.44 -11.37
N ALA A 519 1.22 -22.78 -10.22
CA ALA A 519 0.89 -21.36 -10.16
C ALA A 519 1.99 -20.51 -10.81
N ILE A 520 3.26 -20.75 -10.45
CA ILE A 520 4.40 -20.03 -11.04
C ILE A 520 4.58 -20.33 -12.53
N ALA A 521 4.18 -21.52 -13.00
CA ALA A 521 4.33 -21.89 -14.40
C ALA A 521 3.33 -21.16 -15.31
N GLY A 522 2.21 -20.71 -14.75
CA GLY A 522 1.13 -20.06 -15.48
C GLY A 522 0.31 -21.04 -16.29
N TYR A 523 0.06 -22.23 -15.71
CA TYR A 523 -0.61 -23.36 -16.35
C TYR A 523 -1.93 -22.95 -17.04
N SER A 524 -2.18 -23.54 -18.21
CA SER A 524 -3.44 -23.43 -18.94
C SER A 524 -3.84 -24.82 -19.38
N ALA A 525 -5.12 -25.18 -19.24
CA ALA A 525 -5.64 -26.49 -19.66
C ALA A 525 -5.31 -26.81 -21.13
N ASP A 526 -5.20 -25.78 -21.97
CA ASP A 526 -4.92 -25.87 -23.41
C ASP A 526 -3.44 -26.00 -23.79
N SER A 527 -2.50 -25.98 -22.83
CA SER A 527 -1.07 -26.13 -23.17
C SER A 527 -0.60 -27.58 -23.05
N ASP A 528 -0.17 -28.18 -24.17
CA ASP A 528 0.36 -29.55 -24.24
C ASP A 528 1.58 -29.80 -23.33
N LEU A 529 2.24 -28.73 -22.88
CA LEU A 529 3.56 -28.78 -22.26
C LEU A 529 3.62 -29.51 -20.89
N HIS A 530 2.50 -29.92 -20.29
CA HIS A 530 2.48 -30.38 -18.89
C HIS A 530 1.47 -31.51 -18.56
N LEU A 531 1.21 -32.44 -19.47
CA LEU A 531 0.37 -33.61 -19.16
C LEU A 531 0.89 -34.40 -17.94
N ALA A 532 2.21 -34.43 -17.75
CA ALA A 532 2.86 -35.06 -16.60
C ALA A 532 2.50 -34.35 -15.27
N ASP A 533 2.65 -33.02 -15.18
CA ASP A 533 2.33 -32.29 -13.94
C ASP A 533 0.82 -32.39 -13.61
N VAL A 534 -0.06 -32.46 -14.63
CA VAL A 534 -1.50 -32.71 -14.43
C VAL A 534 -1.75 -34.11 -13.86
N GLN A 535 -1.06 -35.13 -14.37
CA GLN A 535 -1.15 -36.49 -13.85
C GLN A 535 -0.61 -36.58 -12.42
N GLU A 536 0.51 -35.93 -12.14
CA GLU A 536 1.08 -35.82 -10.80
C GLU A 536 0.14 -35.09 -9.84
N LEU A 537 -0.51 -34.01 -10.27
CA LEU A 537 -1.47 -33.28 -9.45
C LEU A 537 -2.70 -34.13 -9.14
N LYS A 538 -3.25 -34.82 -10.16
CA LYS A 538 -4.38 -35.77 -9.97
C LYS A 538 -4.01 -36.92 -9.04
N ALA A 539 -2.81 -37.47 -9.18
CA ALA A 539 -2.30 -38.52 -8.31
C ALA A 539 -2.16 -38.02 -6.87
N GLY A 540 -1.55 -36.85 -6.66
CA GLY A 540 -1.40 -36.23 -5.35
C GLY A 540 -2.76 -35.95 -4.69
N MET A 541 -3.74 -35.43 -5.42
CA MET A 541 -5.10 -35.26 -4.89
C MET A 541 -5.75 -36.59 -4.49
N ALA A 542 -5.58 -37.65 -5.29
CA ALA A 542 -6.11 -38.97 -4.94
C ALA A 542 -5.45 -39.52 -3.66
N GLU A 543 -4.14 -39.32 -3.50
CA GLU A 543 -3.39 -39.70 -2.30
C GLU A 543 -3.84 -38.92 -1.05
N VAL A 544 -4.07 -37.61 -1.16
CA VAL A 544 -4.60 -36.80 -0.04
C VAL A 544 -6.01 -37.26 0.33
N LYS A 545 -6.92 -37.47 -0.63
CA LYS A 545 -8.28 -37.99 -0.38
C LYS A 545 -8.26 -39.36 0.32
N GLU A 546 -7.37 -40.24 -0.10
CA GLU A 546 -7.19 -41.56 0.51
C GLU A 546 -6.64 -41.45 1.93
N ALA A 547 -5.60 -40.62 2.14
CA ALA A 547 -5.01 -40.39 3.45
C ALA A 547 -5.99 -39.73 4.42
N GLN A 548 -6.81 -38.78 3.93
CA GLN A 548 -7.85 -38.11 4.71
C GLN A 548 -8.93 -39.11 5.15
N LYS A 549 -9.37 -40.00 4.25
CA LYS A 549 -10.30 -41.08 4.60
C LYS A 549 -9.70 -42.02 5.65
N ALA A 550 -8.44 -42.41 5.49
CA ALA A 550 -7.76 -43.28 6.45
C ALA A 550 -7.62 -42.61 7.83
N PHE A 551 -7.28 -41.32 7.85
CA PHE A 551 -7.21 -40.51 9.07
C PHE A 551 -8.57 -40.41 9.78
N LYS A 552 -9.64 -40.09 9.05
CA LYS A 552 -11.00 -40.01 9.62
C LYS A 552 -11.43 -41.32 10.29
N VAL A 553 -11.19 -42.45 9.64
CA VAL A 553 -11.51 -43.78 10.22
C VAL A 553 -10.68 -44.05 11.47
N ALA A 554 -9.37 -43.81 11.41
CA ALA A 554 -8.49 -44.03 12.56
C ALA A 554 -8.82 -43.11 13.74
N PHE A 555 -9.20 -41.86 13.48
CA PHE A 555 -9.62 -40.91 14.51
C PHE A 555 -10.92 -41.34 15.18
N GLU A 556 -11.94 -41.70 14.40
CA GLU A 556 -13.22 -42.19 14.94
C GLU A 556 -13.02 -43.45 15.81
N GLU A 557 -12.27 -44.43 15.31
CA GLU A 557 -11.97 -45.67 16.05
C GLU A 557 -11.12 -45.41 17.29
N GLY A 558 -10.12 -44.53 17.15
CA GLY A 558 -9.21 -44.16 18.24
C GLY A 558 -9.93 -43.46 19.37
N ARG A 559 -10.74 -42.44 19.03
CA ARG A 559 -11.54 -41.68 20.00
C ARG A 559 -12.51 -42.59 20.74
N LYS A 560 -13.27 -43.43 20.03
CA LYS A 560 -14.21 -44.38 20.65
C LYS A 560 -13.50 -45.35 21.61
N ALA A 561 -12.29 -45.79 21.26
CA ALA A 561 -11.52 -46.70 22.10
C ALA A 561 -10.99 -46.03 23.38
N VAL A 562 -10.57 -44.76 23.31
CA VAL A 562 -10.00 -44.03 24.44
C VAL A 562 -11.08 -43.49 25.36
N TYR A 563 -12.06 -42.76 24.81
CA TYR A 563 -13.09 -42.06 25.57
C TYR A 563 -14.30 -42.93 25.91
N GLN A 564 -14.39 -44.14 25.35
CA GLN A 564 -15.48 -45.11 25.59
C GLN A 564 -16.89 -44.54 25.41
N SER A 565 -17.02 -43.53 24.54
CA SER A 565 -18.24 -42.76 24.35
C SER A 565 -18.46 -42.46 22.87
N ASP A 566 -19.72 -42.55 22.43
CA ASP A 566 -20.16 -42.09 21.11
C ASP A 566 -20.47 -40.58 21.07
N LEU A 567 -20.32 -39.90 22.21
CA LEU A 567 -20.56 -38.49 22.43
C LEU A 567 -19.25 -37.69 22.43
N LEU A 568 -19.36 -36.38 22.21
CA LEU A 568 -18.25 -35.43 22.37
C LEU A 568 -17.89 -35.34 23.87
N ALA A 569 -16.67 -35.74 24.21
CA ALA A 569 -16.15 -35.62 25.57
C ALA A 569 -15.49 -34.24 25.78
N GLU A 570 -15.56 -33.73 27.01
CA GLU A 570 -14.95 -32.45 27.40
C GLU A 570 -13.45 -32.44 27.12
N ASP A 571 -12.76 -33.47 27.60
CA ASP A 571 -11.31 -33.67 27.41
C ASP A 571 -10.90 -33.95 25.96
N SER A 572 -11.85 -34.05 25.02
CA SER A 572 -11.57 -34.34 23.60
C SER A 572 -11.73 -33.14 22.67
N ILE A 573 -12.14 -31.97 23.19
CA ILE A 573 -12.52 -30.81 22.38
C ILE A 573 -11.34 -30.32 21.53
N GLU A 574 -10.16 -30.23 22.14
CA GLU A 574 -8.91 -29.83 21.50
C GLU A 574 -8.53 -30.77 20.35
N GLU A 575 -8.61 -32.10 20.53
CA GLU A 575 -8.27 -33.05 19.47
C GLU A 575 -9.31 -33.08 18.34
N HIS A 576 -10.58 -32.81 18.65
CA HIS A 576 -11.62 -32.62 17.62
C HIS A 576 -11.35 -31.38 16.78
N PHE A 577 -10.97 -30.26 17.41
CA PHE A 577 -10.54 -29.06 16.69
C PHE A 577 -9.30 -29.37 15.84
N PHE A 578 -8.30 -30.04 16.40
CA PHE A 578 -7.07 -30.40 15.70
C PHE A 578 -7.35 -31.31 14.49
N ALA A 579 -8.18 -32.35 14.65
CA ALA A 579 -8.58 -33.24 13.57
C ALA A 579 -9.39 -32.53 12.49
N PHE A 580 -10.26 -31.60 12.88
CA PHE A 580 -11.01 -30.76 11.94
C PHE A 580 -10.10 -29.83 11.15
N ALA A 581 -9.16 -29.18 11.82
CA ALA A 581 -8.19 -28.26 11.22
C ALA A 581 -7.28 -29.00 10.21
N ILE A 582 -6.77 -30.19 10.56
CA ILE A 582 -6.01 -31.06 9.63
C ILE A 582 -6.82 -31.42 8.40
N SER A 583 -8.06 -31.86 8.60
CA SER A 583 -8.93 -32.23 7.50
C SER A 583 -9.27 -31.03 6.61
N SER A 584 -9.49 -29.86 7.22
CA SER A 584 -9.84 -28.63 6.51
C SER A 584 -8.66 -28.09 5.72
N TYR A 585 -7.45 -28.09 6.30
CA TYR A 585 -6.22 -27.69 5.62
C TYR A 585 -6.00 -28.55 4.36
N ALA A 586 -6.10 -29.88 4.50
CA ALA A 586 -5.98 -30.80 3.37
C ALA A 586 -7.03 -30.54 2.28
N ASP A 587 -8.29 -30.35 2.66
CA ASP A 587 -9.39 -30.01 1.74
C ASP A 587 -9.16 -28.67 1.01
N TYR A 588 -8.55 -27.68 1.65
CA TYR A 588 -8.16 -26.42 0.99
C TYR A 588 -7.08 -26.61 -0.07
N VAL A 589 -6.07 -27.44 0.20
CA VAL A 589 -5.02 -27.78 -0.77
C VAL A 589 -5.62 -28.58 -1.94
N GLU A 590 -6.53 -29.51 -1.66
CA GLU A 590 -7.26 -30.23 -2.71
C GLU A 590 -8.11 -29.29 -3.57
N LYS A 591 -8.86 -28.37 -2.97
CA LYS A 591 -9.65 -27.36 -3.69
C LYS A 591 -8.76 -26.46 -4.56
N LEU A 592 -7.60 -26.08 -4.06
CA LEU A 592 -6.62 -25.32 -4.85
C LEU A 592 -6.14 -26.14 -6.07
N ALA A 593 -5.85 -27.42 -5.88
CA ALA A 593 -5.51 -28.32 -6.99
C ALA A 593 -6.69 -28.50 -7.97
N GLU A 594 -7.94 -28.58 -7.49
CA GLU A 594 -9.15 -28.65 -8.31
C GLU A 594 -9.34 -27.39 -9.16
N VAL A 595 -9.05 -26.21 -8.62
CA VAL A 595 -9.07 -24.95 -9.41
C VAL A 595 -8.10 -25.03 -10.59
N TYR A 596 -6.90 -25.57 -10.37
CA TYR A 596 -5.92 -25.73 -11.44
C TYR A 596 -6.28 -26.83 -12.45
N LEU A 597 -6.91 -27.92 -12.00
CA LEU A 597 -7.34 -29.03 -12.88
C LEU A 597 -8.60 -28.74 -13.68
N SER A 598 -9.57 -28.04 -13.08
CA SER A 598 -10.86 -27.77 -13.71
C SER A 598 -10.73 -26.83 -14.91
N GLY A 599 -9.64 -26.06 -14.96
CA GLY A 599 -9.55 -24.93 -15.87
C GLY A 599 -10.67 -23.92 -15.66
N GLU A 600 -11.36 -23.98 -14.51
CA GLU A 600 -12.32 -22.96 -14.10
C GLU A 600 -11.58 -21.63 -14.22
N LYS A 601 -12.19 -20.71 -14.98
CA LYS A 601 -11.49 -19.50 -15.41
C LYS A 601 -11.08 -18.72 -14.17
N VAL A 602 -9.83 -18.89 -13.77
CA VAL A 602 -9.09 -17.93 -12.96
C VAL A 602 -9.44 -16.56 -13.55
N PRO A 603 -9.89 -15.60 -12.71
CA PRO A 603 -10.54 -14.38 -13.16
C PRO A 603 -9.87 -13.84 -14.41
N ALA A 604 -10.67 -13.69 -15.47
CA ALA A 604 -10.13 -13.35 -16.77
C ALA A 604 -9.25 -12.11 -16.62
N PRO A 605 -8.07 -12.10 -17.28
CA PRO A 605 -7.16 -10.97 -17.21
C PRO A 605 -7.93 -9.68 -17.46
N VAL A 606 -7.80 -8.70 -16.56
CA VAL A 606 -8.54 -7.44 -16.68
C VAL A 606 -8.06 -6.78 -17.96
N CYS A 607 -8.94 -6.66 -18.96
CA CYS A 607 -8.54 -6.03 -20.21
C CYS A 607 -8.13 -4.57 -19.93
N LEU A 608 -7.13 -4.06 -20.67
CA LEU A 608 -6.61 -2.70 -20.47
C LEU A 608 -7.72 -1.64 -20.45
N GLY A 609 -8.78 -1.84 -21.24
CA GLY A 609 -9.96 -0.96 -21.26
C GLY A 609 -10.75 -0.97 -19.95
N GLN A 610 -10.97 -2.15 -19.33
CA GLN A 610 -11.66 -2.24 -18.05
C GLN A 610 -10.81 -1.65 -16.93
N ALA A 611 -9.51 -1.93 -16.91
CA ALA A 611 -8.58 -1.33 -15.97
C ALA A 611 -8.55 0.21 -16.10
N ALA A 612 -8.60 0.74 -17.32
CA ALA A 612 -8.69 2.18 -17.54
C ALA A 612 -10.01 2.78 -17.02
N ILE A 613 -11.13 2.08 -17.20
CA ILE A 613 -12.44 2.49 -16.67
C ILE A 613 -12.44 2.48 -15.13
N ASP A 614 -11.90 1.43 -14.52
CA ASP A 614 -11.86 1.32 -13.06
C ASP A 614 -10.87 2.31 -12.45
N GLY A 615 -9.75 2.58 -13.12
CA GLY A 615 -8.83 3.67 -12.79
C GLY A 615 -9.53 5.03 -12.85
N LEU A 616 -10.28 5.31 -13.92
CA LEU A 616 -11.04 6.55 -14.04
C LEU A 616 -12.13 6.68 -12.96
N ARG A 617 -12.84 5.59 -12.64
CA ARG A 617 -13.82 5.56 -11.54
C ARG A 617 -13.16 5.85 -10.20
N SER A 618 -12.00 5.26 -9.95
CA SER A 618 -11.22 5.49 -8.74
C SER A 618 -10.77 6.95 -8.64
N MET A 619 -10.27 7.54 -9.73
CA MET A 619 -9.90 8.95 -9.78
C MET A 619 -11.11 9.88 -9.56
N CYS A 620 -12.30 9.53 -10.05
CA CYS A 620 -13.52 10.30 -9.84
C CYS A 620 -14.12 10.13 -8.44
N ALA A 621 -13.61 9.20 -7.62
CA ALA A 621 -14.06 9.07 -6.24
C ALA A 621 -13.63 10.30 -5.44
N VAL A 622 -14.58 10.92 -4.74
CA VAL A 622 -14.28 11.98 -3.79
C VAL A 622 -13.53 11.35 -2.62
N SER A 623 -12.46 12.02 -2.16
CA SER A 623 -11.73 11.56 -0.98
C SER A 623 -12.66 11.40 0.22
N GLU A 624 -12.57 10.26 0.90
CA GLU A 624 -13.47 9.93 2.01
C GLU A 624 -13.20 10.79 3.27
N ASP A 625 -11.99 11.34 3.39
CA ASP A 625 -11.58 12.19 4.52
C ASP A 625 -11.60 13.68 4.13
N LEU A 626 -12.72 14.34 4.39
CA LEU A 626 -12.87 15.79 4.20
C LEU A 626 -11.80 16.59 4.99
N GLY A 627 -11.42 16.11 6.18
CA GLY A 627 -10.40 16.78 7.00
C GLY A 627 -9.01 16.74 6.37
N TYR A 628 -8.68 15.65 5.69
CA TYR A 628 -7.48 15.56 4.85
C TYR A 628 -7.52 16.56 3.68
N THR A 629 -8.63 16.64 2.95
CA THR A 629 -8.78 17.58 1.83
C THR A 629 -8.61 19.02 2.29
N VAL A 630 -9.29 19.42 3.37
CA VAL A 630 -9.23 20.80 3.89
C VAL A 630 -7.81 21.15 4.35
N ARG A 631 -7.10 20.22 5.01
CA ARG A 631 -5.68 20.40 5.39
C ARG A 631 -4.80 20.65 4.18
N CYS A 632 -4.90 19.81 3.16
CA CYS A 632 -4.11 19.94 1.94
C CYS A 632 -4.43 21.26 1.20
N CYS A 633 -5.72 21.64 1.13
CA CYS A 633 -6.15 22.92 0.58
C CYS A 633 -5.54 24.10 1.33
N VAL A 634 -5.63 24.13 2.67
CA VAL A 634 -5.10 25.27 3.44
C VAL A 634 -3.58 25.35 3.33
N ALA A 635 -2.87 24.23 3.43
CA ALA A 635 -1.42 24.21 3.27
C ALA A 635 -0.99 24.73 1.88
N PHE A 636 -1.61 24.20 0.82
CA PHE A 636 -1.27 24.54 -0.55
C PHE A 636 -1.67 25.97 -0.92
N PHE A 637 -2.93 26.37 -0.69
CA PHE A 637 -3.42 27.69 -1.07
C PHE A 637 -2.81 28.81 -0.22
N SER A 638 -2.50 28.58 1.06
CA SER A 638 -1.78 29.58 1.87
C SER A 638 -0.35 29.79 1.37
N SER A 639 0.34 28.70 1.02
CA SER A 639 1.67 28.76 0.41
C SER A 639 1.63 29.47 -0.94
N ALA A 640 0.59 29.22 -1.75
CA ALA A 640 0.37 29.89 -3.03
C ALA A 640 0.08 31.37 -2.82
N ALA A 641 -0.78 31.74 -1.86
CA ALA A 641 -1.10 33.14 -1.59
C ALA A 641 0.15 33.95 -1.19
N ILE A 642 1.00 33.41 -0.30
CA ILE A 642 2.27 34.04 0.06
C ILE A 642 3.24 34.09 -1.14
N GLY A 643 3.29 33.02 -1.95
CA GLY A 643 4.03 32.97 -3.22
C GLY A 643 3.63 34.07 -4.20
N TYR A 644 2.32 34.26 -4.37
CA TYR A 644 1.74 35.27 -5.25
C TYR A 644 2.09 36.68 -4.78
N MET A 645 1.88 36.99 -3.50
CA MET A 645 2.16 38.31 -2.93
C MET A 645 3.68 38.63 -2.89
N GLY A 646 4.50 37.61 -2.67
CA GLY A 646 5.91 37.79 -2.32
C GLY A 646 6.09 38.32 -0.90
N VAL A 647 7.31 38.20 -0.39
CA VAL A 647 7.71 38.76 0.91
C VAL A 647 8.99 39.55 0.68
N PRO A 648 8.98 40.89 0.81
CA PRO A 648 10.14 41.72 0.52
C PRO A 648 11.41 41.25 1.25
N GLY A 649 12.49 41.03 0.50
CA GLY A 649 13.78 40.55 1.02
C GLY A 649 13.87 39.03 1.25
N LEU A 650 12.75 38.30 1.16
CA LEU A 650 12.68 36.86 1.42
C LEU A 650 12.25 36.07 0.16
N MET A 651 11.24 36.54 -0.56
CA MET A 651 10.70 35.84 -1.73
C MET A 651 10.12 36.84 -2.73
N PRO A 652 10.45 36.75 -4.03
CA PRO A 652 9.83 37.59 -5.04
C PRO A 652 8.32 37.29 -5.17
N ALA A 653 7.55 38.29 -5.59
CA ALA A 653 6.14 38.08 -5.96
C ALA A 653 6.02 37.11 -7.14
N TYR A 654 4.90 36.39 -7.21
CA TYR A 654 4.66 35.31 -8.18
C TYR A 654 5.66 34.14 -8.08
N SER A 655 6.24 33.90 -6.90
CA SER A 655 7.09 32.74 -6.67
C SER A 655 6.26 31.49 -6.41
N ALA A 656 6.41 30.48 -7.26
CA ALA A 656 5.74 29.19 -7.12
C ALA A 656 6.42 28.26 -6.09
N GLY A 657 7.64 28.59 -5.63
CA GLY A 657 8.50 27.67 -4.86
C GLY A 657 7.85 27.13 -3.58
N ALA A 658 7.17 27.98 -2.81
CA ALA A 658 6.50 27.56 -1.58
C ALA A 658 5.33 26.61 -1.85
N ALA A 659 4.44 26.94 -2.79
CA ALA A 659 3.30 26.09 -3.14
C ALA A 659 3.71 24.78 -3.83
N ALA A 660 4.70 24.83 -4.71
CA ALA A 660 5.27 23.66 -5.34
C ALA A 660 5.88 22.71 -4.31
N THR A 661 6.60 23.26 -3.32
CA THR A 661 7.11 22.47 -2.19
C THR A 661 5.97 21.92 -1.34
N ALA A 662 4.93 22.72 -1.05
CA ALA A 662 3.76 22.25 -0.30
C ALA A 662 3.06 21.08 -1.01
N ALA A 663 3.00 21.07 -2.35
CA ALA A 663 2.49 19.94 -3.11
C ALA A 663 3.32 18.66 -2.93
N LEU A 664 4.65 18.76 -2.79
CA LEU A 664 5.55 17.64 -2.44
C LEU A 664 5.36 17.18 -0.97
N LEU A 665 4.82 18.03 -0.11
CA LEU A 665 4.57 17.74 1.30
C LEU A 665 3.16 17.21 1.57
N ILE A 666 2.30 17.11 0.56
CA ILE A 666 0.96 16.53 0.75
C ILE A 666 1.14 15.08 1.21
N PRO A 667 0.62 14.69 2.39
CA PRO A 667 0.81 13.35 2.89
C PRO A 667 0.09 12.33 1.98
N VAL A 668 0.79 11.24 1.67
CA VAL A 668 0.27 10.14 0.85
C VAL A 668 -0.89 9.45 1.56
N SER A 669 -0.78 9.28 2.88
CA SER A 669 -1.83 8.75 3.74
C SER A 669 -2.55 9.88 4.47
N GLY A 670 -3.88 9.81 4.58
CA GLY A 670 -4.70 10.80 5.29
C GLY A 670 -4.41 10.90 6.80
N ASN A 671 -3.53 10.04 7.32
CA ASN A 671 -3.28 9.84 8.74
C ASN A 671 -2.57 11.07 9.34
N SER A 672 -3.28 11.78 10.21
CA SER A 672 -2.88 13.09 10.74
C SER A 672 -1.90 13.03 11.91
N GLY A 673 -1.79 11.88 12.58
CA GLY A 673 -1.26 11.87 13.94
C GLY A 673 0.26 11.94 14.09
N SER A 674 1.04 11.58 13.07
CA SER A 674 2.49 11.83 13.04
C SER A 674 2.88 13.04 12.18
N ALA A 675 1.92 13.86 11.77
CA ALA A 675 2.15 14.89 10.75
C ALA A 675 3.34 15.81 11.04
N ILE A 676 3.55 16.19 12.31
CA ILE A 676 4.71 17.02 12.71
C ILE A 676 6.04 16.28 12.50
N VAL A 677 6.17 15.03 12.97
CA VAL A 677 7.40 14.25 12.80
C VAL A 677 7.64 13.95 11.32
N SER A 678 6.57 13.64 10.59
CA SER A 678 6.62 13.48 9.14
C SER A 678 7.10 14.75 8.44
N ASN A 679 6.54 15.93 8.79
CA ASN A 679 6.96 17.23 8.25
C ASN A 679 8.40 17.59 8.64
N MET A 680 8.86 17.21 9.84
CA MET A 680 10.25 17.40 10.27
C MET A 680 11.22 16.49 9.49
N ASN A 681 10.84 15.23 9.27
CA ASN A 681 11.61 14.31 8.42
C ASN A 681 11.68 14.82 6.97
N ARG A 682 10.58 15.39 6.45
CA ARG A 682 10.56 16.05 5.15
C ARG A 682 11.47 17.26 5.12
N PHE A 683 11.43 18.11 6.14
CA PHE A 683 12.38 19.23 6.27
C PHE A 683 13.83 18.74 6.23
N LEU A 684 14.15 17.71 7.02
CA LEU A 684 15.50 17.13 7.04
C LEU A 684 15.93 16.64 5.65
N GLY A 685 15.03 15.99 4.91
CA GLY A 685 15.28 15.55 3.54
C GLY A 685 15.51 16.72 2.59
N ILE A 686 14.63 17.72 2.59
CA ILE A 686 14.70 18.88 1.69
C ILE A 686 15.92 19.75 2.00
N ALA A 687 16.04 20.20 3.26
CA ALA A 687 17.12 21.09 3.68
C ALA A 687 18.47 20.37 3.63
N GLY A 688 18.53 19.10 4.06
CA GLY A 688 19.73 18.27 3.96
C GLY A 688 20.15 18.08 2.51
N GLY A 689 19.22 17.74 1.62
CA GLY A 689 19.47 17.58 0.19
C GLY A 689 19.97 18.85 -0.48
N SER A 690 19.30 19.99 -0.27
CA SER A 690 19.72 21.27 -0.85
C SER A 690 21.06 21.73 -0.31
N VAL A 691 21.24 21.82 1.03
CA VAL A 691 22.49 22.32 1.61
C VAL A 691 23.68 21.42 1.26
N LEU A 692 23.54 20.10 1.41
CA LEU A 692 24.61 19.18 1.05
C LEU A 692 24.86 19.16 -0.46
N GLY A 693 23.81 19.23 -1.28
CA GLY A 693 23.93 19.33 -2.74
C GLY A 693 24.77 20.54 -3.18
N SER A 694 24.48 21.73 -2.67
CA SER A 694 25.24 22.95 -2.98
C SER A 694 26.69 22.87 -2.49
N VAL A 695 26.92 22.33 -1.29
CA VAL A 695 28.28 22.13 -0.73
C VAL A 695 29.07 21.14 -1.57
N LEU A 696 28.46 20.01 -1.96
CA LEU A 696 29.09 18.99 -2.78
C LEU A 696 29.40 19.53 -4.19
N HIS A 697 28.50 20.32 -4.78
CA HIS A 697 28.75 21.01 -6.05
C HIS A 697 29.98 21.92 -5.95
N ALA A 698 30.02 22.79 -4.94
CA ALA A 698 31.11 23.74 -4.72
C ALA A 698 32.47 23.06 -4.51
N ILE A 699 32.49 21.88 -3.87
CA ILE A 699 33.73 21.12 -3.62
C ILE A 699 34.17 20.32 -4.86
N ALA A 700 33.22 19.66 -5.52
CA ALA A 700 33.54 18.58 -6.46
C ALA A 700 33.37 18.95 -7.93
N VAL A 701 32.71 20.07 -8.25
CA VAL A 701 32.52 20.54 -9.63
C VAL A 701 33.20 21.91 -9.83
N PRO A 702 34.50 22.07 -9.52
CA PRO A 702 35.19 23.30 -9.91
C PRO A 702 35.28 23.38 -11.43
N CYS A 703 35.56 24.55 -12.01
CA CYS A 703 35.72 24.67 -13.46
C CYS A 703 37.08 24.16 -13.96
N ALA A 704 37.36 22.90 -13.64
CA ALA A 704 38.55 22.17 -14.00
C ALA A 704 38.21 21.03 -14.98
N PRO A 705 39.16 20.59 -15.82
CA PRO A 705 38.92 19.50 -16.78
C PRO A 705 38.50 18.15 -16.16
N TRP A 706 38.81 17.93 -14.88
CA TRP A 706 38.44 16.71 -14.14
C TRP A 706 37.05 16.78 -13.49
N ALA A 707 36.38 17.94 -13.54
CA ALA A 707 35.07 18.17 -12.94
C ALA A 707 33.96 17.20 -13.40
N PRO A 708 33.91 16.75 -14.67
CA PRO A 708 32.94 15.73 -15.07
C PRO A 708 33.12 14.41 -14.30
N VAL A 709 34.37 14.00 -14.06
CA VAL A 709 34.68 12.74 -13.38
C VAL A 709 34.38 12.85 -11.89
N SER A 710 34.83 13.91 -11.22
CA SER A 710 34.54 14.13 -9.80
C SER A 710 33.05 14.37 -9.55
N GLY A 711 32.39 15.17 -10.40
CA GLY A 711 30.96 15.42 -10.36
C GLY A 711 30.14 14.15 -10.53
N PHE A 712 30.54 13.26 -11.45
CA PHE A 712 29.93 11.93 -11.58
C PHE A 712 30.10 11.09 -10.32
N VAL A 713 31.33 10.96 -9.81
CA VAL A 713 31.65 10.11 -8.65
C VAL A 713 30.91 10.60 -7.40
N ILE A 714 30.90 11.90 -7.13
CA ILE A 714 30.24 12.44 -5.94
C ILE A 714 28.72 12.31 -6.02
N THR A 715 28.14 12.55 -7.20
CA THR A 715 26.71 12.39 -7.45
C THR A 715 26.34 10.92 -7.26
N PHE A 716 27.13 9.99 -7.80
CA PHE A 716 26.91 8.55 -7.63
C PHE A 716 26.93 8.12 -6.15
N ILE A 717 27.92 8.54 -5.37
CA ILE A 717 28.05 8.16 -3.96
C ILE A 717 26.91 8.75 -3.12
N TYR A 718 26.63 10.05 -3.29
CA TYR A 718 25.60 10.73 -2.50
C TYR A 718 24.20 10.21 -2.82
N LEU A 719 23.87 10.08 -4.10
CA LEU A 719 22.56 9.53 -4.50
C LEU A 719 22.46 8.04 -4.18
N GLY A 720 23.54 7.28 -4.30
CA GLY A 720 23.57 5.86 -3.94
C GLY A 720 23.24 5.63 -2.47
N THR A 721 23.82 6.43 -1.57
CA THR A 721 23.51 6.35 -0.13
C THR A 721 22.10 6.85 0.19
N SER A 722 21.64 7.92 -0.46
CA SER A 722 20.29 8.47 -0.26
C SER A 722 19.19 7.50 -0.77
N PHE A 723 19.39 6.88 -1.93
CA PHE A 723 18.48 5.85 -2.44
C PHE A 723 18.58 4.55 -1.64
N PHE A 724 19.74 4.21 -1.08
CA PHE A 724 19.84 3.08 -0.17
C PHE A 724 19.01 3.31 1.10
N ALA A 725 19.03 4.52 1.65
CA ALA A 725 18.13 4.91 2.72
C ALA A 725 16.65 4.85 2.29
N LYS A 726 16.32 5.22 1.03
CA LYS A 726 14.97 5.07 0.44
C LYS A 726 14.45 3.64 0.63
N PHE A 727 15.22 2.66 0.19
CA PHE A 727 14.73 1.28 0.12
C PHE A 727 14.90 0.49 1.42
N LYS A 728 15.93 0.78 2.22
CA LYS A 728 16.22 -0.02 3.41
C LYS A 728 15.53 0.46 4.67
N SER A 729 15.26 1.77 4.79
CA SER A 729 14.75 2.36 6.02
C SER A 729 13.23 2.58 5.96
N PRO A 730 12.44 1.96 6.86
CA PRO A 730 11.01 2.24 6.93
C PRO A 730 10.73 3.69 7.35
N ASN A 731 11.58 4.26 8.23
CA ASN A 731 11.36 5.60 8.79
C ASN A 731 12.00 6.72 7.96
N TYR A 732 13.12 6.44 7.29
CA TYR A 732 13.88 7.43 6.52
C TYR A 732 13.76 7.26 5.01
N GLY A 733 12.87 6.38 4.54
CA GLY A 733 12.71 6.10 3.11
C GLY A 733 12.35 7.35 2.30
N PHE A 734 11.40 8.14 2.80
CA PHE A 734 11.00 9.39 2.17
C PHE A 734 12.06 10.50 2.32
N VAL A 735 12.75 10.55 3.47
CA VAL A 735 13.86 11.49 3.73
C VAL A 735 14.98 11.27 2.71
N GLY A 736 15.38 10.02 2.47
CA GLY A 736 16.37 9.67 1.45
C GLY A 736 15.94 10.06 0.04
N THR A 737 14.64 9.92 -0.27
CA THR A 737 14.08 10.33 -1.56
C THR A 737 14.15 11.85 -1.76
N LEU A 738 13.65 12.63 -0.80
CA LEU A 738 13.69 14.09 -0.86
C LEU A 738 15.13 14.62 -0.86
N SER A 739 16.00 14.04 -0.03
CA SER A 739 17.43 14.39 0.00
C SER A 739 18.09 14.20 -1.36
N ALA A 740 17.85 13.07 -2.03
CA ALA A 740 18.36 12.83 -3.37
C ALA A 740 17.83 13.85 -4.39
N ILE A 741 16.53 14.13 -4.36
CA ILE A 741 15.86 15.04 -5.30
C ILE A 741 16.36 16.47 -5.18
N PHE A 742 16.43 17.00 -3.95
CA PHE A 742 16.88 18.37 -3.74
C PHE A 742 18.39 18.50 -3.93
N ALA A 743 19.18 17.46 -3.64
CA ALA A 743 20.59 17.44 -4.01
C ALA A 743 20.79 17.42 -5.53
N LEU A 744 19.98 16.69 -6.30
CA LEU A 744 20.03 16.74 -7.77
C LEU A 744 19.84 18.16 -8.29
N LYS A 745 18.95 18.96 -7.67
CA LYS A 745 18.72 20.33 -8.08
C LYS A 745 19.96 21.21 -7.95
N GLU A 746 20.68 21.07 -6.83
CA GLU A 746 21.86 21.88 -6.55
C GLU A 746 23.13 21.32 -7.21
N LEU A 747 23.21 20.00 -7.41
CA LEU A 747 24.33 19.38 -8.11
C LEU A 747 24.29 19.64 -9.63
N PHE A 748 23.12 19.84 -10.24
CA PHE A 748 22.97 19.99 -11.69
C PHE A 748 23.12 21.45 -12.14
N GLN A 749 24.20 22.10 -11.71
CA GLN A 749 24.52 23.47 -12.09
C GLN A 749 25.74 23.49 -13.04
N THR A 750 25.68 24.32 -14.09
CA THR A 750 26.75 24.47 -15.07
C THR A 750 27.94 25.23 -14.49
N CYS A 751 29.15 24.81 -14.84
CA CYS A 751 30.34 25.48 -14.35
C CYS A 751 30.44 26.93 -14.86
N GLY A 752 30.75 27.87 -13.95
CA GLY A 752 30.94 29.29 -14.28
C GLY A 752 29.75 30.20 -13.95
N THR A 753 28.62 29.64 -13.53
CA THR A 753 27.50 30.41 -12.94
C THR A 753 27.65 30.62 -11.44
N ALA A 754 28.48 29.81 -10.78
CA ALA A 754 28.80 29.98 -9.36
C ALA A 754 29.67 31.23 -9.16
N THR A 755 29.05 32.37 -8.87
CA THR A 755 29.77 33.43 -8.16
C THR A 755 30.13 32.91 -6.76
N PRO A 756 31.30 33.27 -6.19
CA PRO A 756 31.86 32.63 -4.99
C PRO A 756 31.14 32.96 -3.66
N ALA A 757 29.87 33.34 -3.69
CA ALA A 757 29.02 33.47 -2.51
C ALA A 757 27.79 32.58 -2.74
N PHE A 758 27.29 31.94 -1.68
CA PHE A 758 25.91 31.45 -1.64
C PHE A 758 25.02 32.55 -2.23
N GLU A 759 24.59 32.40 -3.49
CA GLU A 759 23.82 33.44 -4.14
C GLU A 759 22.52 33.59 -3.36
N THR A 760 21.99 34.83 -3.35
CA THR A 760 20.71 35.13 -2.72
C THR A 760 19.60 34.17 -3.17
N SER A 761 19.70 33.55 -4.34
CA SER A 761 18.73 32.58 -4.88
C SER A 761 18.66 31.26 -4.10
N ASP A 762 19.78 30.67 -3.68
CA ASP A 762 19.78 29.35 -3.02
C ASP A 762 19.25 29.49 -1.59
N TYR A 763 19.64 30.57 -0.93
CA TYR A 763 19.09 30.94 0.36
C TYR A 763 17.58 31.27 0.26
N GLN A 764 17.14 32.00 -0.78
CA GLN A 764 15.72 32.22 -1.04
C GLN A 764 14.97 30.91 -1.28
N ASN A 765 15.54 29.95 -2.02
CA ASN A 765 14.94 28.62 -2.22
C ASN A 765 14.70 27.91 -0.89
N LEU A 766 15.72 27.85 -0.02
CA LEU A 766 15.59 27.28 1.33
C LEU A 766 14.50 27.99 2.15
N GLN A 767 14.45 29.33 2.08
CA GLN A 767 13.41 30.11 2.75
C GLN A 767 12.01 29.78 2.23
N THR A 768 11.82 29.67 0.91
CA THR A 768 10.52 29.30 0.34
C THR A 768 10.06 27.91 0.76
N GLN A 769 10.99 26.96 0.88
CA GLN A 769 10.71 25.60 1.38
C GLN A 769 10.33 25.63 2.86
N MET A 770 11.01 26.44 3.69
CA MET A 770 10.67 26.62 5.10
C MET A 770 9.25 27.19 5.27
N ILE A 771 8.84 28.14 4.43
CA ILE A 771 7.48 28.69 4.43
C ILE A 771 6.46 27.59 4.10
N ALA A 772 6.73 26.75 3.10
CA ALA A 772 5.85 25.65 2.72
C ALA A 772 5.65 24.66 3.88
N ILE A 773 6.74 24.30 4.56
CA ILE A 773 6.72 23.38 5.70
C ILE A 773 5.98 24.01 6.89
N PHE A 774 6.16 25.31 7.11
CA PHE A 774 5.42 26.04 8.11
C PHE A 774 3.91 25.97 7.85
N PHE A 775 3.46 26.21 6.62
CA PHE A 775 2.02 26.12 6.28
C PHE A 775 1.48 24.71 6.32
N ALA A 776 2.24 23.70 5.86
CA ALA A 776 1.85 22.31 5.98
C ALA A 776 1.68 21.92 7.45
N THR A 777 2.67 22.25 8.28
CA THR A 777 2.64 21.97 9.73
C THR A 777 1.52 22.74 10.43
N ALA A 778 1.30 24.01 10.09
CA ALA A 778 0.22 24.81 10.63
C ALA A 778 -1.15 24.22 10.24
N ALA A 779 -1.35 23.83 8.98
CA ALA A 779 -2.58 23.19 8.53
C ALA A 779 -2.82 21.87 9.30
N ASP A 780 -1.79 21.05 9.46
CA ASP A 780 -1.87 19.81 10.24
C ASP A 780 -2.17 20.04 11.73
N VAL A 781 -1.67 21.13 12.33
CA VAL A 781 -1.93 21.46 13.74
C VAL A 781 -3.30 22.08 13.95
N PHE A 782 -3.74 23.00 13.07
CA PHE A 782 -4.97 23.77 13.27
C PHE A 782 -6.22 23.07 12.75
N ILE A 783 -6.09 22.30 11.67
CA ILE A 783 -7.20 21.56 11.03
C ILE A 783 -7.08 20.07 11.38
N GLY A 784 -6.00 19.66 12.05
CA GLY A 784 -5.73 18.30 12.46
C GLY A 784 -6.96 17.59 13.00
N ASN A 785 -7.27 16.46 12.37
CA ASN A 785 -8.30 15.54 12.83
C ASN A 785 -7.99 15.04 14.25
N GLN A 786 -8.84 14.14 14.76
CA GLN A 786 -8.58 13.37 15.95
C GLN A 786 -7.13 12.87 15.99
N SER A 787 -6.51 12.90 17.18
CA SER A 787 -5.12 12.51 17.32
C SER A 787 -4.88 11.05 16.91
N ALA A 788 -3.65 10.68 16.53
CA ALA A 788 -3.35 9.27 16.22
C ALA A 788 -3.72 8.36 17.38
N GLY A 789 -3.46 8.77 18.63
CA GLY A 789 -3.93 8.01 19.80
C GLY A 789 -5.44 7.77 19.80
N HIS A 790 -6.26 8.78 19.47
CA HIS A 790 -7.71 8.62 19.37
C HIS A 790 -8.14 7.71 18.22
N LEU A 791 -7.52 7.88 17.05
CA LEU A 791 -7.75 7.05 15.86
C LEU A 791 -7.38 5.59 16.14
N ALA A 792 -6.20 5.34 16.74
CA ALA A 792 -5.77 4.01 17.16
C ALA A 792 -6.78 3.35 18.10
N CYS A 793 -7.25 4.09 19.11
CA CYS A 793 -8.28 3.60 20.02
C CYS A 793 -9.62 3.31 19.32
N ASN A 794 -10.04 4.16 18.38
CA ASN A 794 -11.28 3.97 17.61
C ASN A 794 -11.18 2.75 16.70
N SER A 795 -10.06 2.60 16.00
CA SER A 795 -9.79 1.48 15.09
C SER A 795 -9.74 0.17 15.87
N TYR A 796 -9.01 0.13 17.00
CA TYR A 796 -9.00 -1.01 17.91
C TYR A 796 -10.42 -1.40 18.37
N ALA A 797 -11.20 -0.43 18.89
CA ALA A 797 -12.57 -0.70 19.34
C ALA A 797 -13.48 -1.15 18.19
N SER A 798 -13.27 -0.63 16.97
CA SER A 798 -14.04 -1.05 15.79
C SER A 798 -13.77 -2.51 15.41
N VAL A 799 -12.51 -2.96 15.50
CA VAL A 799 -12.15 -4.36 15.25
C VAL A 799 -12.83 -5.27 16.27
N ILE A 800 -12.68 -4.96 17.57
CA ILE A 800 -13.27 -5.77 18.65
C ILE A 800 -14.80 -5.82 18.50
N ARG A 801 -15.46 -4.69 18.24
CA ARG A 801 -16.92 -4.69 17.99
C ARG A 801 -17.32 -5.58 16.83
N THR A 802 -16.54 -5.62 15.75
CA THR A 802 -16.83 -6.45 14.58
C THR A 802 -16.65 -7.94 14.90
N ILE A 803 -15.62 -8.30 15.68
CA ILE A 803 -15.40 -9.66 16.19
C ILE A 803 -16.56 -10.10 17.08
N LEU A 804 -16.91 -9.28 18.08
CA LEU A 804 -17.97 -9.58 19.04
C LEU A 804 -19.36 -9.61 18.40
N ALA A 805 -19.66 -8.69 17.49
CA ALA A 805 -20.91 -8.72 16.72
C ALA A 805 -20.99 -9.97 15.83
N SER A 806 -19.86 -10.46 15.31
CA SER A 806 -19.84 -11.73 14.59
C SER A 806 -20.14 -12.90 15.51
N LEU A 807 -19.58 -12.91 16.72
CA LEU A 807 -19.81 -13.95 17.72
C LEU A 807 -21.29 -13.95 18.16
N GLU A 808 -21.87 -12.79 18.44
CA GLU A 808 -23.29 -12.65 18.75
C GLU A 808 -24.17 -13.14 17.59
N SER A 809 -23.88 -12.68 16.37
CA SER A 809 -24.65 -13.09 15.17
C SER A 809 -24.54 -14.58 14.85
N ALA A 810 -23.45 -15.23 15.25
CA ALA A 810 -23.23 -16.65 15.05
C ALA A 810 -24.15 -17.52 15.92
N PHE A 811 -24.58 -17.00 17.08
CA PHE A 811 -25.46 -17.68 18.03
C PHE A 811 -26.88 -17.08 18.08
N ASP A 812 -27.20 -16.16 17.16
CA ASP A 812 -28.56 -15.65 16.97
C ASP A 812 -29.36 -16.58 16.05
N SER A 813 -30.22 -17.40 16.65
CA SER A 813 -31.08 -18.35 15.92
C SER A 813 -32.05 -17.69 14.94
N GLU A 814 -32.33 -16.39 15.07
CA GLU A 814 -33.28 -15.68 14.20
C GLU A 814 -32.60 -15.15 12.93
N ARG A 815 -31.26 -14.99 12.93
CA ARG A 815 -30.52 -14.41 11.81
C ARG A 815 -29.91 -15.50 10.93
N PRO A 816 -30.07 -15.42 9.59
CA PRO A 816 -29.37 -16.32 8.70
C PRO A 816 -27.86 -16.07 8.79
N ILE A 817 -27.08 -17.16 8.82
CA ILE A 817 -25.63 -17.10 8.80
C ILE A 817 -25.20 -16.54 7.45
N ASP A 818 -24.55 -15.38 7.47
CA ASP A 818 -24.02 -14.80 6.24
C ASP A 818 -22.84 -15.62 5.72
N THR A 819 -23.05 -16.19 4.53
CA THR A 819 -22.15 -17.14 3.88
C THR A 819 -20.92 -16.49 3.23
N ASP A 820 -20.83 -15.15 3.20
CA ASP A 820 -19.68 -14.44 2.65
C ASP A 820 -18.49 -14.43 3.64
N ARG A 821 -17.75 -15.54 3.63
CA ARG A 821 -16.52 -15.70 4.43
C ARG A 821 -15.44 -14.69 4.05
N ARG A 822 -15.29 -14.43 2.75
CA ARG A 822 -14.21 -13.60 2.20
C ARG A 822 -14.42 -12.14 2.58
N GLY A 823 -15.62 -11.61 2.37
CA GLY A 823 -15.97 -10.25 2.73
C GLY A 823 -15.81 -9.98 4.23
N PHE A 824 -16.27 -10.90 5.08
CA PHE A 824 -16.11 -10.80 6.53
C PHE A 824 -14.63 -10.76 6.95
N ARG A 825 -13.83 -11.70 6.47
CA ARG A 825 -12.40 -11.79 6.80
C ARG A 825 -11.64 -10.55 6.34
N ASN A 826 -11.85 -10.12 5.09
CA ASN A 826 -11.20 -8.94 4.53
C ASN A 826 -11.55 -7.68 5.33
N LYS A 827 -12.82 -7.55 5.75
CA LYS A 827 -13.26 -6.46 6.62
C LYS A 827 -12.49 -6.44 7.93
N ILE A 828 -12.46 -7.53 8.70
CA ILE A 828 -11.76 -7.55 10.00
C ILE A 828 -10.27 -7.35 9.83
N THR A 829 -9.66 -8.00 8.84
CA THR A 829 -8.22 -7.86 8.56
C THR A 829 -7.86 -6.42 8.24
N SER A 830 -8.63 -5.75 7.36
CA SER A 830 -8.40 -4.33 7.04
C SER A 830 -8.54 -3.41 8.26
N GLN A 831 -9.50 -3.68 9.14
CA GLN A 831 -9.69 -2.90 10.36
C GLN A 831 -8.54 -3.14 11.35
N TYR A 832 -8.05 -4.38 11.44
CA TYR A 832 -6.90 -4.76 12.26
C TYR A 832 -5.63 -4.07 11.75
N ASP A 833 -5.34 -4.15 10.44
CA ASP A 833 -4.18 -3.51 9.83
C ASP A 833 -4.24 -1.99 10.04
N HIS A 834 -5.43 -1.40 9.92
CA HIS A 834 -5.65 0.01 10.22
C HIS A 834 -5.39 0.35 11.70
N ALA A 835 -5.82 -0.50 12.63
CA ALA A 835 -5.55 -0.32 14.06
C ALA A 835 -4.05 -0.44 14.38
N GLN A 836 -3.34 -1.39 13.77
CA GLN A 836 -1.89 -1.54 13.92
C GLN A 836 -1.15 -0.32 13.38
N LEU A 837 -1.50 0.14 12.17
CA LEU A 837 -0.93 1.34 11.57
C LEU A 837 -1.14 2.56 12.47
N MET A 838 -2.36 2.79 12.96
CA MET A 838 -2.65 3.93 13.83
C MET A 838 -1.92 3.86 15.17
N GLY A 839 -1.69 2.66 15.71
CA GLY A 839 -0.89 2.46 16.92
C GLY A 839 0.58 2.88 16.75
N HIS A 840 1.17 2.57 15.60
CA HIS A 840 2.51 3.01 15.26
C HIS A 840 2.58 4.54 15.15
N GLU A 841 1.61 5.13 14.45
CA GLU A 841 1.47 6.58 14.32
C GLU A 841 1.31 7.27 15.69
N ALA A 842 0.57 6.66 16.61
CA ALA A 842 0.35 7.19 17.96
C ALA A 842 1.63 7.20 18.82
N THR A 843 2.59 6.32 18.50
CA THR A 843 3.88 6.23 19.19
C THR A 843 4.79 7.41 18.87
N ILE A 844 4.68 7.97 17.67
CA ILE A 844 5.47 9.11 17.20
C ILE A 844 4.69 10.44 17.27
N GLU A 845 3.45 10.42 17.77
CA GLU A 845 2.63 11.60 17.99
C GLU A 845 3.27 12.52 19.04
N PRO A 846 3.48 13.82 18.75
CA PRO A 846 3.99 14.76 19.75
C PRO A 846 2.93 15.08 20.81
N ARG A 847 3.17 14.63 22.04
CA ARG A 847 2.24 14.79 23.17
C ARG A 847 2.75 15.82 24.17
N ILE A 848 2.50 17.10 23.91
CA ILE A 848 2.94 18.21 24.79
C ILE A 848 2.08 18.29 26.06
N HIS A 849 0.76 18.12 25.92
CA HIS A 849 -0.21 18.24 27.02
C HIS A 849 -0.87 16.90 27.41
N ARG A 850 -0.64 15.84 26.64
CA ARG A 850 -1.19 14.49 26.87
C ARG A 850 -0.16 13.60 27.56
N LEU A 851 -0.62 12.52 28.19
CA LEU A 851 0.28 11.50 28.72
C LEU A 851 1.00 10.75 27.58
N PRO A 852 2.25 10.29 27.79
CA PRO A 852 2.95 9.45 26.83
C PRO A 852 2.11 8.27 26.36
N TRP A 853 2.19 7.93 25.07
CA TRP A 853 1.51 6.78 24.52
C TRP A 853 2.03 5.48 25.15
N GLN A 854 1.12 4.64 25.63
CA GLN A 854 1.47 3.33 26.20
C GLN A 854 1.62 2.29 25.08
N ALA A 855 2.64 2.46 24.24
CA ALA A 855 2.87 1.60 23.07
C ALA A 855 2.86 0.11 23.44
N SER A 856 3.58 -0.29 24.50
CA SER A 856 3.65 -1.68 24.93
C SER A 856 2.33 -2.28 25.42
N PHE A 857 1.41 -1.47 25.96
CA PHE A 857 0.07 -1.92 26.34
C PHE A 857 -0.82 -2.07 25.10
N TYR A 858 -0.77 -1.09 24.19
CA TYR A 858 -1.47 -1.15 22.92
C TYR A 858 -1.03 -2.33 22.05
N ASP A 859 0.28 -2.56 21.95
CA ASP A 859 0.86 -3.66 21.16
C ASP A 859 0.38 -5.02 21.68
N LYS A 860 0.26 -5.19 23.01
CA LYS A 860 -0.32 -6.39 23.61
C LYS A 860 -1.78 -6.57 23.19
N LEU A 861 -2.61 -5.54 23.35
CA LEU A 861 -4.02 -5.59 22.97
C LEU A 861 -4.22 -5.91 21.48
N VAL A 862 -3.47 -5.25 20.60
CA VAL A 862 -3.54 -5.47 19.15
C VAL A 862 -3.02 -6.86 18.78
N SER A 863 -1.89 -7.30 19.35
CA SER A 863 -1.38 -8.66 19.10
C SER A 863 -2.38 -9.75 19.49
N GLN A 864 -3.11 -9.55 20.59
CA GLN A 864 -4.19 -10.44 21.02
C GLN A 864 -5.39 -10.39 20.06
N THR A 865 -5.78 -9.18 19.63
CA THR A 865 -6.85 -8.97 18.65
C THR A 865 -6.56 -9.64 17.31
N ARG A 866 -5.28 -9.77 16.94
CA ARG A 866 -4.85 -10.55 15.77
C ARG A 866 -5.28 -12.01 15.90
N GLN A 867 -5.04 -12.62 17.06
CA GLN A 867 -5.48 -14.00 17.34
C GLN A 867 -7.01 -14.09 17.35
N ASP A 868 -7.70 -13.12 17.93
CA ASP A 868 -9.17 -13.09 17.96
C ASP A 868 -9.79 -12.96 16.56
N THR A 869 -9.12 -12.22 15.67
CA THR A 869 -9.51 -12.12 14.25
C THR A 869 -9.45 -13.49 13.57
N VAL A 870 -8.39 -14.27 13.83
CA VAL A 870 -8.25 -15.64 13.33
C VAL A 870 -9.36 -16.52 13.89
N ASN A 871 -9.52 -16.52 15.21
CA ASN A 871 -10.54 -17.31 15.90
C ASN A 871 -11.95 -16.99 15.35
N ALA A 872 -12.32 -15.72 15.23
CA ALA A 872 -13.60 -15.32 14.63
C ALA A 872 -13.76 -15.82 13.18
N GLY A 873 -12.69 -15.79 12.39
CA GLY A 873 -12.65 -16.36 11.05
C GLY A 873 -12.89 -17.88 11.03
N LEU A 874 -12.23 -18.63 11.93
CA LEU A 874 -12.37 -20.08 12.05
C LEU A 874 -13.77 -20.49 12.54
N LEU A 875 -14.32 -19.80 13.53
CA LEU A 875 -15.70 -20.01 14.00
C LEU A 875 -16.68 -19.83 12.83
N ARG A 876 -16.54 -18.73 12.11
CA ARG A 876 -17.42 -18.43 10.98
C ARG A 876 -17.25 -19.45 9.85
N PHE A 877 -16.04 -19.92 9.60
CA PHE A 877 -15.80 -21.00 8.65
C PHE A 877 -16.58 -22.25 9.04
N ALA A 878 -16.44 -22.70 10.30
CA ALA A 878 -17.09 -23.88 10.83
C ALA A 878 -18.63 -23.79 10.71
N LEU A 879 -19.20 -22.65 11.10
CA LEU A 879 -20.64 -22.41 11.02
C LEU A 879 -21.17 -22.43 9.58
N VAL A 880 -20.46 -21.82 8.63
CA VAL A 880 -20.87 -21.84 7.22
C VAL A 880 -20.71 -23.25 6.62
N GLU A 881 -19.75 -24.06 7.06
CA GLU A 881 -19.66 -25.47 6.62
C GLU A 881 -20.85 -26.27 7.16
N CYS A 882 -21.27 -26.02 8.40
CA CYS A 882 -22.50 -26.62 8.93
C CYS A 882 -23.72 -26.25 8.07
N GLU A 883 -23.86 -24.97 7.72
CA GLU A 883 -25.02 -24.45 7.00
C GLU A 883 -25.08 -24.97 5.55
N ARG A 884 -23.92 -25.17 4.92
CA ARG A 884 -23.81 -25.73 3.57
C ARG A 884 -24.11 -27.21 3.51
N ASN A 885 -23.87 -27.96 4.58
CA ASN A 885 -24.13 -29.39 4.63
C ASN A 885 -25.51 -29.67 5.27
N PRO A 886 -26.53 -30.10 4.48
CA PRO A 886 -27.88 -30.34 5.01
C PRO A 886 -27.93 -31.35 6.16
N GLN A 887 -26.98 -32.29 6.22
CA GLN A 887 -26.90 -33.29 7.29
C GLN A 887 -26.41 -32.69 8.61
N MET A 888 -25.76 -31.53 8.57
CA MET A 888 -25.14 -30.85 9.71
C MET A 888 -26.01 -29.70 10.24
N LYS A 889 -27.02 -29.26 9.49
CA LYS A 889 -27.98 -28.23 9.94
C LYS A 889 -28.64 -28.55 11.29
N PRO A 890 -29.07 -29.79 11.59
CA PRO A 890 -29.65 -30.08 12.91
C PRO A 890 -28.63 -29.91 14.05
N LEU A 891 -27.37 -30.22 13.80
CA LEU A 891 -26.29 -30.02 14.76
C LEU A 891 -26.01 -28.52 14.97
N LEU A 892 -25.92 -27.76 13.88
CA LEU A 892 -25.80 -26.31 13.92
C LEU A 892 -26.92 -25.69 14.75
N GLN A 893 -28.17 -26.10 14.47
CA GLN A 893 -29.32 -25.63 15.23
C GLN A 893 -29.20 -25.98 16.71
N ALA A 894 -28.67 -27.16 17.06
CA ALA A 894 -28.47 -27.54 18.45
C ALA A 894 -27.40 -26.70 19.16
N ILE A 895 -26.29 -26.40 18.47
CA ILE A 895 -25.22 -25.52 19.00
C ILE A 895 -25.76 -24.10 19.19
N ILE A 896 -26.42 -23.54 18.18
CA ILE A 896 -26.95 -22.17 18.19
C ILE A 896 -28.11 -22.02 19.18
N SER A 897 -28.94 -23.06 19.33
CA SER A 897 -30.11 -23.02 20.22
C SER A 897 -29.80 -23.42 21.66
N SER A 898 -28.54 -23.78 21.97
CA SER A 898 -28.11 -24.09 23.34
C SER A 898 -28.24 -22.85 24.22
N PRO A 899 -29.14 -22.83 25.23
CA PRO A 899 -29.28 -21.68 26.12
C PRO A 899 -27.99 -21.43 26.90
N ALA A 900 -27.26 -22.47 27.29
CA ALA A 900 -25.99 -22.34 27.99
C ALA A 900 -24.91 -21.69 27.10
N ALA A 901 -24.78 -22.13 25.84
CA ALA A 901 -23.81 -21.55 24.90
C ALA A 901 -24.17 -20.09 24.58
N LYS A 902 -25.46 -19.81 24.35
CA LYS A 902 -25.95 -18.47 24.11
C LYS A 902 -25.69 -17.54 25.30
N ALA A 903 -26.01 -17.96 26.52
CA ALA A 903 -25.75 -17.17 27.72
C ALA A 903 -24.25 -16.89 27.91
N SER A 904 -23.39 -17.89 27.67
CA SER A 904 -21.95 -17.69 27.74
C SER A 904 -21.43 -16.74 26.66
N VAL A 905 -21.93 -16.84 25.43
CA VAL A 905 -21.57 -15.92 24.34
C VAL A 905 -22.05 -14.50 24.62
N GLU A 906 -23.27 -14.31 25.11
CA GLU A 906 -23.81 -13.00 25.48
C GLU A 906 -22.97 -12.35 26.58
N GLU A 907 -22.57 -13.11 27.61
CA GLU A 907 -21.68 -12.64 28.67
C GLU A 907 -20.28 -12.28 28.12
N THR A 908 -19.70 -13.15 27.28
CA THR A 908 -18.41 -12.89 26.62
C THR A 908 -18.46 -11.63 25.76
N VAL A 909 -19.55 -11.40 25.03
CA VAL A 909 -19.75 -10.19 24.22
C VAL A 909 -19.87 -8.95 25.10
N ALA A 910 -20.68 -9.01 26.16
CA ALA A 910 -20.87 -7.90 27.09
C ALA A 910 -19.54 -7.48 27.75
N ARG A 911 -18.80 -8.46 28.27
CA ARG A 911 -17.49 -8.28 28.89
C ARG A 911 -16.41 -7.84 27.90
N GLY A 912 -16.41 -8.39 26.69
CA GLY A 912 -15.49 -7.97 25.63
C GLY A 912 -15.66 -6.52 25.23
N LEU A 913 -16.92 -6.04 25.10
CA LEU A 913 -17.21 -4.64 24.82
C LEU A 913 -16.73 -3.73 25.95
N LEU A 914 -17.01 -4.13 27.19
CA LEU A 914 -16.61 -3.39 28.38
C LEU A 914 -15.08 -3.32 28.55
N SER A 915 -14.38 -4.43 28.27
CA SER A 915 -12.91 -4.51 28.26
C SER A 915 -12.31 -3.59 27.18
N ALA A 916 -12.88 -3.59 25.98
CA ALA A 916 -12.44 -2.69 24.91
C ALA A 916 -12.67 -1.21 25.27
N GLU A 917 -13.80 -0.88 25.89
CA GLU A 917 -14.08 0.48 26.38
C GLU A 917 -13.11 0.90 27.49
N LEU A 918 -12.78 -0.01 28.41
CA LEU A 918 -11.80 0.23 29.46
C LEU A 918 -10.39 0.42 28.88
N ALA A 919 -9.96 -0.44 27.95
CA ALA A 919 -8.70 -0.30 27.24
C ALA A 919 -8.60 1.05 26.52
N VAL A 920 -9.65 1.44 25.81
CA VAL A 920 -9.74 2.76 25.15
C VAL A 920 -9.67 3.89 26.16
N ALA A 921 -10.34 3.78 27.31
CA ALA A 921 -10.27 4.78 28.38
C ALA A 921 -8.87 4.90 28.99
N ILE A 922 -8.15 3.77 29.16
CA ILE A 922 -6.76 3.72 29.63
C ILE A 922 -5.81 4.39 28.63
N LEU A 923 -6.05 4.21 27.33
CA LEU A 923 -5.18 4.72 26.26
C LEU A 923 -5.46 6.19 25.88
N ARG A 924 -6.71 6.66 26.01
CA ARG A 924 -7.15 8.04 25.68
C ARG A 924 -6.82 9.11 26.71
N LYS A 925 -5.96 8.81 27.68
CA LYS A 925 -5.69 9.74 28.79
C LYS A 925 -5.08 11.05 28.29
N ASP A 926 -5.90 12.09 28.20
CA ASP A 926 -5.44 13.46 27.99
C ASP A 926 -4.95 14.10 29.30
N SER A 927 -5.51 13.72 30.46
CA SER A 927 -5.08 14.21 31.79
C SER A 927 -5.46 13.26 32.93
N ILE A 928 -4.75 13.36 34.07
CA ILE A 928 -5.07 12.57 35.28
C ILE A 928 -6.50 12.87 35.80
N SER A 929 -6.96 14.11 35.66
CA SER A 929 -8.33 14.51 36.06
C SER A 929 -9.43 13.83 35.24
N ALA A 930 -9.16 13.44 33.99
CA ALA A 930 -10.12 12.76 33.13
C ALA A 930 -10.42 11.32 33.58
N LEU A 931 -9.62 10.73 34.49
CA LEU A 931 -9.86 9.40 35.08
C LEU A 931 -11.10 9.32 35.97
N LYS A 932 -11.70 10.45 36.38
CA LYS A 932 -12.88 10.42 37.25
C LYS A 932 -14.12 9.79 36.61
N ALA A 933 -14.27 9.88 35.28
CA ALA A 933 -15.39 9.27 34.55
C ALA A 933 -15.21 7.76 34.28
N PRO A 934 -14.02 7.26 33.87
CA PRO A 934 -13.72 5.84 33.87
C PRO A 934 -13.86 5.23 35.26
N LEU A 935 -13.55 5.96 36.34
CA LEU A 935 -13.65 5.43 37.70
C LEU A 935 -15.06 4.91 38.07
N SER A 936 -16.15 5.41 37.47
CA SER A 936 -17.49 4.84 37.71
C SER A 936 -17.70 3.54 36.95
N VAL A 937 -17.18 3.43 35.72
CA VAL A 937 -17.18 2.18 34.93
C VAL A 937 -16.27 1.15 35.62
N CYS A 938 -15.08 1.57 36.02
CA CYS A 938 -14.16 0.79 36.83
C CYS A 938 -14.76 0.39 38.17
N LYS A 939 -15.54 1.24 38.84
CA LYS A 939 -16.25 0.89 40.10
C LYS A 939 -17.36 -0.12 39.87
N ALA A 940 -18.10 -0.04 38.75
CA ALA A 940 -19.05 -1.09 38.39
C ALA A 940 -18.33 -2.43 38.19
N LEU A 941 -17.18 -2.39 37.50
CA LEU A 941 -16.32 -3.56 37.25
C LEU A 941 -15.58 -4.10 38.49
N THR A 942 -15.16 -3.25 39.42
CA THR A 942 -14.34 -3.65 40.59
C THR A 942 -15.16 -4.04 41.81
N ASN A 943 -16.37 -3.50 41.97
CA ASN A 943 -17.26 -3.90 43.07
C ASN A 943 -17.91 -5.27 42.82
N GLU A 944 -17.92 -5.72 41.58
CA GLU A 944 -18.36 -7.04 41.13
C GLU A 944 -17.26 -7.66 40.28
N LEU A 945 -16.04 -7.85 40.80
CA LEU A 945 -15.04 -8.63 40.09
C LEU A 945 -15.61 -10.06 39.95
N PRO A 946 -16.18 -10.43 38.79
CA PRO A 946 -16.76 -11.75 38.63
C PRO A 946 -15.60 -12.73 38.65
N SER A 947 -15.91 -14.01 38.74
CA SER A 947 -14.93 -15.03 38.39
C SER A 947 -14.28 -14.70 37.03
N PRO A 948 -13.01 -15.08 36.82
CA PRO A 948 -12.42 -15.04 35.49
C PRO A 948 -13.39 -15.69 34.49
N LEU A 949 -13.65 -15.01 33.37
CA LEU A 949 -14.68 -15.43 32.41
C LEU A 949 -14.43 -16.86 31.89
N ASP A 950 -13.16 -17.22 31.76
CA ASP A 950 -12.71 -18.57 31.45
C ASP A 950 -13.15 -19.57 32.52
N ALA A 951 -13.06 -19.26 33.81
CA ALA A 951 -13.55 -20.14 34.87
C ALA A 951 -15.08 -20.31 34.84
N GLU A 952 -15.84 -19.27 34.48
CA GLU A 952 -17.30 -19.35 34.31
C GLU A 952 -17.67 -20.20 33.10
N LEU A 953 -16.95 -20.04 31.99
CA LEU A 953 -17.13 -20.86 30.80
C LEU A 953 -16.80 -22.33 31.08
N GLU A 954 -15.75 -22.64 31.84
CA GLU A 954 -15.44 -24.04 32.23
C GLU A 954 -16.60 -24.67 33.02
N VAL A 955 -17.29 -23.90 33.88
CA VAL A 955 -18.48 -24.40 34.59
C VAL A 955 -19.64 -24.63 33.62
N ALA A 956 -19.88 -23.70 32.69
CA ALA A 956 -20.94 -23.80 31.69
C ALA A 956 -20.67 -24.89 30.63
N MET A 957 -19.41 -25.29 30.44
CA MET A 957 -18.99 -26.23 29.40
C MET A 957 -19.72 -27.57 29.48
N LYS A 958 -19.97 -28.07 30.69
CA LYS A 958 -20.69 -29.32 30.93
C LYS A 958 -22.12 -29.26 30.42
N ASP A 959 -22.80 -28.14 30.65
CA ASP A 959 -24.17 -27.92 30.19
C ASP A 959 -24.21 -27.75 28.66
N ILE A 960 -23.27 -26.99 28.11
CA ILE A 960 -23.09 -26.82 26.65
C ILE A 960 -22.89 -28.18 25.99
N LEU A 961 -21.98 -29.01 26.50
CA LEU A 961 -21.69 -30.33 25.97
C LEU A 961 -22.88 -31.28 26.09
N ALA A 962 -23.61 -31.25 27.20
CA ALA A 962 -24.81 -32.07 27.38
C ALA A 962 -25.90 -31.71 26.34
N GLU A 963 -26.11 -30.41 26.08
CA GLU A 963 -27.07 -29.92 25.10
C GLU A 963 -26.65 -30.21 23.66
N VAL A 964 -25.37 -30.00 23.33
CA VAL A 964 -24.80 -30.32 22.02
C VAL A 964 -24.88 -31.83 21.76
N ASN A 965 -24.50 -32.67 22.72
CA ASN A 965 -24.59 -34.13 22.60
C ASN A 965 -26.04 -34.62 22.43
N LYS A 966 -27.00 -33.98 23.09
CA LYS A 966 -28.42 -34.25 22.87
C LYS A 966 -28.84 -33.89 21.43
N GLY A 967 -28.36 -32.77 20.91
CA GLY A 967 -28.55 -32.37 19.52
C GLY A 967 -27.95 -33.35 18.52
N ILE A 968 -26.70 -33.79 18.77
CA ILE A 968 -26.02 -34.81 17.96
C ILE A 968 -26.82 -36.12 17.96
N ALA A 969 -27.30 -36.57 19.12
CA ALA A 969 -28.11 -37.77 19.22
C ALA A 969 -29.41 -37.65 18.40
N GLN A 970 -30.07 -36.49 18.41
CA GLN A 970 -31.25 -36.22 17.59
C GLN A 970 -30.93 -36.19 16.10
N ALA A 971 -29.79 -35.61 15.71
CA ALA A 971 -29.34 -35.56 14.32
C ALA A 971 -28.98 -36.96 13.77
N LYS A 972 -28.33 -37.81 14.58
CA LYS A 972 -27.95 -39.19 14.19
C LYS A 972 -29.15 -40.06 13.79
N VAL A 973 -30.33 -39.82 14.36
CA VAL A 973 -31.58 -40.52 13.96
C VAL A 973 -31.94 -40.25 12.49
N SER A 974 -31.46 -39.13 11.92
CA SER A 974 -31.75 -38.73 10.55
C SER A 974 -30.66 -39.07 9.51
N ALA A 975 -29.41 -39.33 9.92
CA ALA A 975 -28.30 -39.63 9.00
C ALA A 975 -27.20 -40.51 9.64
N THR A 976 -27.08 -41.77 9.19
CA THR A 976 -26.09 -42.75 9.69
C THR A 976 -24.63 -42.45 9.35
N LYS A 977 -24.34 -41.48 8.46
CA LYS A 977 -22.96 -41.11 8.05
C LYS A 977 -22.47 -39.75 8.58
N ALA A 978 -23.33 -38.96 9.24
CA ALA A 978 -23.01 -37.58 9.67
C ALA A 978 -22.35 -37.48 11.06
N SER A 979 -21.92 -38.60 11.63
CA SER A 979 -21.57 -38.71 13.05
C SER A 979 -20.30 -37.94 13.40
N GLU A 980 -19.16 -38.23 12.76
CA GLU A 980 -17.85 -37.77 13.25
C GLU A 980 -17.47 -36.36 12.79
N ASP A 981 -17.71 -36.03 11.52
CA ASP A 981 -17.55 -34.66 11.03
C ASP A 981 -18.39 -33.68 11.91
N GLY A 982 -19.54 -34.15 12.42
CA GLY A 982 -20.37 -33.44 13.40
C GLY A 982 -19.63 -33.14 14.70
N HIS A 983 -19.05 -34.15 15.36
CA HIS A 983 -18.30 -33.94 16.59
C HIS A 983 -17.10 -33.00 16.38
N CYS A 984 -16.34 -33.17 15.30
CA CYS A 984 -15.19 -32.33 14.97
C CYS A 984 -15.59 -30.84 14.80
N LEU A 985 -16.72 -30.60 14.15
CA LEU A 985 -17.22 -29.25 13.89
C LEU A 985 -17.80 -28.60 15.16
N ALA A 986 -18.52 -29.37 15.97
CA ALA A 986 -19.01 -28.92 17.27
C ALA A 986 -17.85 -28.60 18.22
N GLY A 987 -16.86 -29.51 18.32
CA GLY A 987 -15.63 -29.31 19.07
C GLY A 987 -14.88 -28.05 18.60
N THR A 988 -14.79 -27.83 17.29
CA THR A 988 -14.21 -26.60 16.72
C THR A 988 -14.96 -25.35 17.18
N CYS A 989 -16.29 -25.32 17.12
CA CYS A 989 -17.07 -24.15 17.55
C CYS A 989 -16.84 -23.87 19.05
N ILE A 990 -16.88 -24.90 19.88
CA ILE A 990 -16.68 -24.80 21.34
C ILE A 990 -15.25 -24.33 21.66
N PHE A 991 -14.25 -24.96 21.05
CA PHE A 991 -12.84 -24.60 21.22
C PHE A 991 -12.59 -23.13 20.88
N VAL A 992 -13.12 -22.66 19.76
CA VAL A 992 -12.93 -21.27 19.33
C VAL A 992 -13.62 -20.28 20.26
N VAL A 993 -14.83 -20.60 20.76
CA VAL A 993 -15.49 -19.80 21.80
C VAL A 993 -14.66 -19.76 23.09
N LYS A 994 -14.08 -20.89 23.50
CA LYS A 994 -13.14 -20.98 24.63
C LYS A 994 -11.92 -20.09 24.44
N CYS A 995 -11.31 -20.09 23.25
CA CYS A 995 -10.19 -19.21 22.93
C CYS A 995 -10.54 -17.72 22.97
N LEU A 996 -11.68 -17.32 22.39
CA LEU A 996 -12.15 -15.92 22.41
C LEU A 996 -12.45 -15.45 23.84
N THR A 997 -13.11 -16.29 24.63
CA THR A 997 -13.45 -16.03 26.03
C THR A 997 -12.18 -15.84 26.87
N LYS A 998 -11.20 -16.74 26.73
CA LYS A 998 -9.89 -16.65 27.39
C LYS A 998 -9.14 -15.38 26.99
N SER A 999 -9.16 -15.02 25.70
CA SER A 999 -8.53 -13.81 25.17
C SER A 999 -9.13 -12.54 25.79
N ILE A 1000 -10.46 -12.48 25.91
CA ILE A 1000 -11.17 -11.36 26.52
C ILE A 1000 -10.85 -11.26 28.01
N SER A 1001 -10.88 -12.39 28.73
CA SER A 1001 -10.46 -12.49 30.15
C SER A 1001 -9.02 -11.97 30.34
N GLN A 1002 -8.11 -12.31 29.43
CA GLN A 1002 -6.73 -11.84 29.46
C GLN A 1002 -6.60 -10.33 29.19
N SER A 1003 -7.37 -9.81 28.24
CA SER A 1003 -7.41 -8.38 27.93
C SER A 1003 -7.95 -7.56 29.11
N GLU A 1004 -8.97 -8.07 29.81
CA GLU A 1004 -9.45 -7.48 31.06
C GLU A 1004 -8.37 -7.49 32.14
N ALA A 1005 -7.70 -8.63 32.35
CA ALA A 1005 -6.62 -8.74 33.32
C ALA A 1005 -5.49 -7.74 33.05
N TRP A 1006 -5.14 -7.50 31.78
CA TRP A 1006 -4.17 -6.46 31.42
C TRP A 1006 -4.67 -5.05 31.73
N CYS A 1007 -5.95 -4.77 31.48
CA CYS A 1007 -6.55 -3.49 31.84
C CYS A 1007 -6.49 -3.25 33.36
N TYR A 1008 -6.83 -4.24 34.18
CA TYR A 1008 -6.73 -4.16 35.64
C TYR A 1008 -5.30 -4.10 36.16
N ALA A 1009 -4.36 -4.76 35.50
CA ALA A 1009 -2.95 -4.74 35.86
C ALA A 1009 -2.25 -3.42 35.50
N SER A 1010 -2.88 -2.59 34.65
CA SER A 1010 -2.32 -1.31 34.23
C SER A 1010 -1.98 -0.43 35.44
N PRO A 1011 -0.82 0.25 35.46
CA PRO A 1011 -0.40 1.06 36.60
C PRO A 1011 -1.39 2.15 36.99
N GLU A 1012 -2.27 2.57 36.09
CA GLU A 1012 -3.24 3.65 36.36
C GLU A 1012 -4.54 3.16 37.01
N MET A 1013 -4.76 1.84 37.04
CA MET A 1013 -5.85 1.22 37.78
C MET A 1013 -5.45 0.91 39.24
N LYS A 1014 -4.14 0.87 39.53
CA LYS A 1014 -3.58 0.73 40.88
C LYS A 1014 -3.41 2.09 41.55
#